data_AF-A0A9P8JXK0-F1
#
_entry.id   AF-A0A9P8JXK0-F1
#
_cell.length_a   1.000
_cell.length_b   1.000
_cell.length_c   1.000
_cell.angle_alpha   90.00
_cell.angle_beta   90.00
_cell.angle_gamma   90.00
#
_symmetry.space_group_name_H-M   'P 1'
#
loop_
_entity.id
_entity.type
_entity.pdbx_description
1 polymer ?
#
loop_
_entity_poly.entity_id
_entity_poly.type
_entity_poly.pdbx_seq_one_letter_code
_entity_poly.pdbx_strand_id
1 'polypeptide(L)'
;MADSTLFTVRPLPPTTSLDGAFRVHLTAKDLDLLGLKLGELCTLHSGDGASAVGIAWRSMDTSVKPQLHPVKLSEAMRDAFGFKLGSQITIEKINAKIAHADRVVVIDVSDSEKIDLAKDDRSWKWRCGMALGNVEAITTGVAFEASSRKGLRKRFLIEHIESSETSKTPALYLFDDRSQIVLQDEASAVTPEAPMLRSMAVTPEGIGGLNKQIELLNKRLSRLIGDIRGKRLPPQVQRNGGILLYGPEGTGKTLLLNHLSEQAPWKKVVRIDQSALAGTSSKNQLSVRNLFAEAVAHQPSLVIMDNLEAIAGTQQRDFTASNLAPALVAELDRLRNTHVLVVAAAHNPNDIDKSLRTPGRLRYEIEIPIPDMRARIQILKVMQGETGTAELAETIGERTHGFVGQDLEALFNNALEHALDRYQETTTNWLPIQRTGDDDESQRTLVNGMQNCSILDRPRTSDTDDTDDGELQVTLADYEKALLEVRPTAMREIFLETPKVLWSDIGGSGDVKKTLNEVVEWPLKFEHHMQALSLTPQKGILFYGPPGCSKTLTAKAVATESGLNFIAVKGAELTSMYVGESERSVREVFRKARAAAPSIIFFDEIDSIGSERDSSGTKGLNVLTTLLNEMDGIESLKGVLVLAATNKPEVLDPALLRPGRFDSLIYISPPSQSARKEILRIRTNNVPLADDVDIDDLAVRTDGFSGAEIVEICLNACRAAMRRRVAIVTSNDNASDIEEQMKVSKDDFDIALSTAVRRITPEMTEGYEHWRDGLTKKL
;
A
#
# COMPACT_ATOMS: atom_id res chain seq x y z
N MET A 1 16.17 54.93 12.14
CA MET A 1 16.38 53.68 12.90
C MET A 1 17.39 54.02 13.97
N ALA A 2 17.03 53.94 15.25
CA ALA A 2 17.95 54.26 16.35
C ALA A 2 19.04 53.18 16.39
N ASP A 3 20.31 53.57 16.49
CA ASP A 3 21.42 52.64 16.70
C ASP A 3 21.15 51.84 17.97
N SER A 4 20.83 50.55 17.83
CA SER A 4 20.60 49.65 18.96
C SER A 4 21.93 49.42 19.68
N THR A 5 22.06 49.98 20.89
CA THR A 5 23.27 49.83 21.72
C THR A 5 23.47 48.36 22.09
N LEU A 6 24.65 47.82 21.77
CA LEU A 6 25.00 46.42 22.02
C LEU A 6 25.65 46.28 23.40
N PHE A 7 25.14 45.35 24.17
CA PHE A 7 25.56 45.03 25.53
C PHE A 7 26.28 43.68 25.58
N THR A 8 27.34 43.55 26.39
CA THR A 8 28.11 42.30 26.50
C THR A 8 27.77 41.54 27.78
N VAL A 9 27.34 40.28 27.65
CA VAL A 9 26.99 39.42 28.79
C VAL A 9 28.21 39.04 29.63
N ARG A 10 28.13 39.30 30.93
CA ARG A 10 29.13 38.97 31.96
C ARG A 10 28.49 38.11 33.06
N PRO A 11 29.29 37.28 33.76
CA PRO A 11 28.76 36.48 34.85
C PRO A 11 28.55 37.31 36.12
N LEU A 12 27.45 37.05 36.82
CA LEU A 12 27.27 37.39 38.23
C LEU A 12 27.87 36.26 39.11
N PRO A 13 28.42 36.55 40.30
CA PRO A 13 28.85 35.51 41.24
C PRO A 13 27.72 34.50 41.52
N PRO A 14 28.04 33.20 41.64
CA PRO A 14 27.03 32.17 41.83
C PRO A 14 26.35 32.33 43.20
N THR A 15 25.03 32.43 43.18
CA THR A 15 24.17 32.38 44.37
C THR A 15 23.39 31.08 44.36
N THR A 16 23.23 30.45 45.54
CA THR A 16 22.48 29.19 45.68
C THR A 16 20.97 29.41 45.75
N SER A 17 20.53 30.63 46.04
CA SER A 17 19.12 31.04 46.05
C SER A 17 18.69 31.63 44.70
N LEU A 18 17.40 31.48 44.38
CA LEU A 18 16.75 32.18 43.27
C LEU A 18 16.51 33.66 43.52
N ASP A 19 16.75 34.15 44.75
CA ASP A 19 16.63 35.57 45.07
C ASP A 19 17.53 36.42 44.16
N GLY A 20 16.93 37.39 43.48
CA GLY A 20 17.60 38.24 42.49
C GLY A 20 18.06 37.53 41.22
N ALA A 21 17.65 36.27 40.95
CA ALA A 21 18.11 35.51 39.79
C ALA A 21 17.79 36.20 38.45
N PHE A 22 16.65 36.87 38.33
CA PHE A 22 16.23 37.54 37.08
C PHE A 22 16.56 39.04 37.04
N ARG A 23 17.43 39.51 37.94
CA ARG A 23 17.90 40.89 37.93
C ARG A 23 18.99 41.07 36.86
N VAL A 24 18.79 42.05 36.00
CA VAL A 24 19.73 42.49 34.97
C VAL A 24 20.54 43.62 35.54
N HIS A 25 21.80 43.34 35.91
CA HIS A 25 22.67 44.35 36.51
C HIS A 25 23.33 45.22 35.45
N LEU A 26 22.93 46.49 35.42
CA LEU A 26 23.38 47.52 34.49
C LEU A 26 24.14 48.63 35.23
N THR A 27 25.09 49.28 34.56
CA THR A 27 25.75 50.45 35.17
C THR A 27 24.78 51.63 35.25
N ALA A 28 25.05 52.60 36.14
CA ALA A 28 24.19 53.77 36.27
C ALA A 28 24.04 54.56 34.94
N LYS A 29 25.12 54.63 34.15
CA LYS A 29 25.12 55.29 32.84
C LYS A 29 24.24 54.55 31.82
N ASP A 30 24.26 53.22 31.87
CA ASP A 30 23.49 52.38 30.93
C ASP A 30 21.99 52.39 31.27
N LEU A 31 21.64 52.48 32.56
CA LEU A 31 20.26 52.66 33.01
C LEU A 31 19.69 53.99 32.51
N ASP A 32 20.47 55.08 32.64
CA ASP A 32 20.09 56.40 32.14
C ASP A 32 19.97 56.41 30.60
N LEU A 33 20.87 55.72 29.89
CA LEU A 33 20.85 55.59 28.43
C LEU A 33 19.58 54.87 27.93
N LEU A 34 19.14 53.83 28.64
CA LEU A 34 17.94 53.04 28.31
C LEU A 34 16.63 53.65 28.85
N GLY A 35 16.71 54.71 29.67
CA GLY A 35 15.52 55.31 30.32
C GLY A 35 14.82 54.36 31.30
N LEU A 36 15.57 53.43 31.90
CA LEU A 36 15.08 52.42 32.86
C LEU A 36 15.28 52.90 34.29
N LYS A 37 14.24 52.80 35.12
CA LYS A 37 14.35 52.95 36.58
C LYS A 37 14.64 51.60 37.25
N LEU A 38 15.18 51.65 38.46
CA LEU A 38 15.40 50.44 39.26
C LEU A 38 14.08 49.71 39.51
N GLY A 39 14.04 48.41 39.21
CA GLY A 39 12.86 47.56 39.35
C GLY A 39 11.92 47.54 38.14
N GLU A 40 12.18 48.32 37.08
CA GLU A 40 11.41 48.23 35.84
C GLU A 40 11.79 47.00 35.01
N LEU A 41 10.84 46.49 34.21
CA LEU A 41 11.06 45.35 33.34
C LEU A 41 11.75 45.75 32.03
N CYS A 42 12.67 44.91 31.58
CA CYS A 42 13.31 45.03 30.29
C CYS A 42 13.31 43.68 29.55
N THR A 43 13.23 43.73 28.22
CA THR A 43 13.56 42.58 27.38
C THR A 43 15.04 42.60 27.03
N LEU A 44 15.62 41.41 26.96
CA LEU A 44 16.92 41.18 26.37
C LEU A 44 16.72 40.34 25.12
N HIS A 45 17.25 40.81 23.99
CA HIS A 45 17.24 40.11 22.72
C HIS A 45 18.67 39.75 22.32
N SER A 46 18.91 38.46 22.07
CA SER A 46 20.15 37.97 21.47
C SER A 46 20.03 37.98 19.94
N GLY A 47 21.15 38.17 19.24
CA GLY A 47 21.21 38.01 17.78
C GLY A 47 20.81 36.61 17.28
N ASP A 48 20.87 35.61 18.16
CA ASP A 48 20.49 34.21 17.88
C ASP A 48 18.97 33.95 18.00
N GLY A 49 18.14 34.99 18.21
CA GLY A 49 16.69 34.88 18.33
C GLY A 49 16.16 34.56 19.74
N ALA A 50 17.04 34.37 20.73
CA ALA A 50 16.64 34.22 22.13
C ALA A 50 16.14 35.55 22.70
N SER A 51 14.97 35.52 23.35
CA SER A 51 14.40 36.68 24.06
C SER A 51 14.11 36.33 25.51
N ALA A 52 14.41 37.25 26.42
CA ALA A 52 14.17 37.08 27.85
C ALA A 52 13.60 38.35 28.46
N VAL A 53 12.87 38.21 29.55
CA VAL A 53 12.43 39.33 30.38
C VAL A 53 13.22 39.33 31.68
N GLY A 54 13.70 40.51 32.07
CA GLY A 54 14.46 40.71 33.29
C GLY A 54 14.06 41.97 34.04
N ILE A 55 14.50 42.09 35.28
CA ILE A 55 14.27 43.26 36.15
C ILE A 55 15.52 44.13 36.17
N ALA A 56 15.42 45.38 35.76
CA ALA A 56 16.55 46.31 35.72
C ALA A 56 17.07 46.60 37.14
N TRP A 57 18.36 46.35 37.37
CA TRP A 57 19.01 46.58 38.67
C TRP A 57 20.34 47.30 38.52
N ARG A 58 20.75 48.04 39.56
CA ARG A 58 22.02 48.75 39.56
C ARG A 58 23.17 47.79 39.81
N SER A 59 24.16 47.80 38.93
CA SER A 59 25.46 47.18 39.17
C SER A 59 26.31 48.06 40.10
N MET A 60 27.04 47.43 41.04
CA MET A 60 28.02 48.12 41.89
C MET A 60 29.36 48.35 41.19
N ASP A 61 29.56 47.79 40.00
CA ASP A 61 30.80 47.96 39.24
C ASP A 61 30.81 49.31 38.51
N THR A 62 31.81 50.12 38.80
CA THR A 62 32.22 51.24 37.94
C THR A 62 33.10 50.70 36.80
N SER A 63 32.56 50.64 35.59
CA SER A 63 33.34 50.27 34.40
C SER A 63 34.45 51.31 34.14
N VAL A 64 35.69 50.84 33.98
CA VAL A 64 36.89 51.70 33.77
C VAL A 64 37.05 52.10 32.28
N LYS A 65 36.30 51.47 31.36
CA LYS A 65 36.36 51.73 29.92
C LYS A 65 35.00 52.20 29.38
N PRO A 66 34.90 53.39 28.74
CA PRO A 66 33.63 54.01 28.35
C PRO A 66 32.94 53.39 27.12
N GLN A 67 33.60 52.51 26.36
CA GLN A 67 33.05 51.91 25.12
C GLN A 67 32.51 50.49 25.28
N LEU A 68 32.63 49.87 26.45
CA LEU A 68 32.01 48.57 26.72
C LEU A 68 30.82 48.78 27.65
N HIS A 69 29.65 48.29 27.24
CA HIS A 69 28.44 48.25 28.05
C HIS A 69 28.28 46.82 28.64
N PRO A 70 28.90 46.51 29.81
CA PRO A 70 28.80 45.20 30.42
C PRO A 70 27.46 44.99 31.13
N VAL A 71 26.87 43.82 30.94
CA VAL A 71 25.62 43.42 31.59
C VAL A 71 25.86 42.14 32.36
N LYS A 72 25.66 42.16 33.68
CA LYS A 72 25.83 40.95 34.49
C LYS A 72 24.51 40.20 34.64
N LEU A 73 24.52 38.93 34.27
CA LEU A 73 23.38 38.02 34.39
C LEU A 73 23.74 36.85 35.32
N SER A 74 22.76 36.38 36.09
CA SER A 74 22.89 35.19 36.93
C SER A 74 23.05 33.91 36.08
N GLU A 75 23.54 32.83 36.68
CA GLU A 75 23.61 31.52 36.01
C GLU A 75 22.21 31.00 35.67
N ALA A 76 21.25 31.10 36.60
CA ALA A 76 19.87 30.67 36.40
C ALA A 76 19.18 31.39 35.22
N MET A 77 19.40 32.71 35.06
CA MET A 77 18.83 33.46 33.94
C MET A 77 19.50 33.12 32.61
N ARG A 78 20.81 32.85 32.60
CA ARG A 78 21.51 32.41 31.39
C ARG A 78 21.06 31.02 30.95
N ASP A 79 20.90 30.09 31.88
CA ASP A 79 20.49 28.72 31.60
C ASP A 79 19.03 28.66 31.13
N ALA A 80 18.13 29.44 31.74
CA ALA A 80 16.72 29.46 31.38
C ALA A 80 16.45 29.97 29.96
N PHE A 81 17.19 31.00 29.53
CA PHE A 81 16.96 31.70 28.26
C PHE A 81 18.06 31.47 27.22
N GLY A 82 19.08 30.65 27.53
CA GLY A 82 20.13 30.25 26.59
C GLY A 82 21.21 31.30 26.30
N PHE A 83 21.48 32.25 27.21
CA PHE A 83 22.50 33.28 26.98
C PHE A 83 23.92 32.78 27.26
N LYS A 84 24.81 32.89 26.27
CA LYS A 84 26.24 32.55 26.42
C LYS A 84 27.04 33.73 26.98
N LEU A 85 28.06 33.44 27.78
CA LEU A 85 29.01 34.46 28.26
C LEU A 85 29.74 35.12 27.08
N GLY A 86 29.83 36.46 27.10
CA GLY A 86 30.47 37.23 26.03
C GLY A 86 29.60 37.47 24.79
N SER A 87 28.37 36.94 24.74
CA SER A 87 27.41 37.26 23.68
C SER A 87 27.01 38.74 23.73
N GLN A 88 26.70 39.29 22.56
CA GLN A 88 26.14 40.63 22.43
C GLN A 88 24.62 40.56 22.44
N ILE A 89 24.00 41.37 23.28
CA ILE A 89 22.55 41.45 23.45
C ILE A 89 22.09 42.90 23.30
N THR A 90 20.84 43.07 22.90
CA THR A 90 20.15 44.36 22.90
C THR A 90 19.13 44.36 24.04
N ILE A 91 18.96 45.51 24.69
CA ILE A 91 18.06 45.65 25.84
C ILE A 91 17.04 46.72 25.52
N GLU A 92 15.77 46.38 25.70
CA GLU A 92 14.64 47.28 25.44
C GLU A 92 13.76 47.39 26.69
N LYS A 93 13.20 48.57 26.91
CA LYS A 93 12.28 48.83 28.03
C LYS A 93 10.89 48.30 27.68
N ILE A 94 10.28 47.58 28.62
CA ILE A 94 8.89 47.09 28.48
C ILE A 94 8.03 47.66 29.60
N ASN A 95 6.89 48.22 29.21
CA ASN A 95 5.82 48.61 30.14
C ASN A 95 4.87 47.42 30.40
N ALA A 96 5.39 46.33 30.97
CA ALA A 96 4.62 45.15 31.35
C ALA A 96 4.56 45.02 32.87
N LYS A 97 3.55 44.29 33.36
CA LYS A 97 3.47 43.86 34.75
C LYS A 97 3.85 42.39 34.83
N ILE A 98 4.49 41.99 35.91
CA ILE A 98 4.76 40.58 36.23
C ILE A 98 3.41 39.91 36.48
N ALA A 99 3.12 38.85 35.72
CA ALA A 99 1.85 38.13 35.83
C ALA A 99 1.84 37.25 37.08
N HIS A 100 0.66 37.00 37.65
CA HIS A 100 0.53 36.11 38.81
C HIS A 100 0.57 34.62 38.40
N ALA A 101 1.31 33.78 39.12
CA ALA A 101 1.31 32.33 38.90
C ALA A 101 0.20 31.64 39.70
N ASP A 102 -0.82 31.09 39.04
CA ASP A 102 -1.88 30.33 39.73
C ASP A 102 -1.36 28.96 40.17
N ARG A 103 -0.57 28.31 39.31
CA ARG A 103 -0.07 26.96 39.57
C ARG A 103 1.34 26.75 39.03
N VAL A 104 2.22 26.21 39.87
CA VAL A 104 3.62 25.95 39.55
C VAL A 104 3.91 24.45 39.68
N VAL A 105 4.30 23.84 38.56
CA VAL A 105 4.65 22.42 38.49
C VAL A 105 6.17 22.27 38.62
N VAL A 106 6.60 21.46 39.57
CA VAL A 106 8.02 21.22 39.89
C VAL A 106 8.36 19.74 39.88
N ILE A 107 9.52 19.43 39.30
CA ILE A 107 10.09 18.08 39.19
C ILE A 107 11.32 17.98 40.10
N ASP A 108 11.48 16.87 40.82
CA ASP A 108 12.74 16.54 41.51
C ASP A 108 13.79 16.05 40.49
N VAL A 109 14.90 16.78 40.35
CA VAL A 109 16.00 16.46 39.41
C VAL A 109 17.26 16.07 40.19
N SER A 110 17.10 15.59 41.43
CA SER A 110 18.22 15.24 42.30
C SER A 110 18.76 13.84 41.95
N ASP A 111 20.09 13.65 41.91
CA ASP A 111 20.72 12.34 41.69
C ASP A 111 20.27 11.33 42.76
N SER A 112 19.43 10.35 42.40
CA SER A 112 18.86 9.36 43.32
C SER A 112 19.90 8.49 44.04
N GLU A 113 21.13 8.39 43.52
CA GLU A 113 22.22 7.60 44.09
C GLU A 113 22.93 8.27 45.28
N LYS A 114 22.80 9.59 45.45
CA LYS A 114 23.49 10.37 46.52
C LYS A 114 22.58 10.76 47.70
N ILE A 115 21.31 10.38 47.66
CA ILE A 115 20.29 10.85 48.61
C ILE A 115 20.16 9.87 49.77
N ASP A 116 20.46 10.34 50.98
CA ASP A 116 20.23 9.61 52.23
C ASP A 116 18.72 9.66 52.58
N LEU A 117 17.98 8.65 52.12
CA LEU A 117 16.52 8.51 52.26
C LEU A 117 16.03 8.56 53.71
N ALA A 118 16.90 8.31 54.70
CA ALA A 118 16.55 8.38 56.12
C ALA A 118 16.27 9.82 56.61
N LYS A 119 16.77 10.84 55.88
CA LYS A 119 16.62 12.27 56.21
C LYS A 119 15.51 12.97 55.43
N ASP A 120 14.68 12.22 54.70
CA ASP A 120 13.53 12.77 53.98
C ASP A 120 12.42 13.20 54.96
N ASP A 121 11.90 14.41 54.77
CA ASP A 121 10.85 15.03 55.60
C ASP A 121 9.44 14.90 54.97
N ARG A 122 9.29 14.23 53.81
CA ARG A 122 8.04 13.98 53.05
C ARG A 122 7.19 15.22 52.69
N SER A 123 7.58 16.41 53.14
CA SER A 123 6.86 17.68 53.01
C SER A 123 7.51 18.63 52.00
N TRP A 124 8.01 18.07 50.89
CA TRP A 124 8.72 18.83 49.86
C TRP A 124 7.85 19.89 49.18
N LYS A 125 6.53 19.69 49.11
CA LYS A 125 5.58 20.66 48.53
C LYS A 125 5.62 21.99 49.28
N TRP A 126 5.58 21.94 50.61
CA TRP A 126 5.66 23.13 51.45
C TRP A 126 7.05 23.78 51.40
N ARG A 127 8.11 22.96 51.32
CA ARG A 127 9.50 23.44 51.21
C ARG A 127 9.78 24.17 49.90
N CYS A 128 9.28 23.65 48.79
CA CYS A 128 9.32 24.35 47.51
C CYS A 128 8.55 25.67 47.59
N GLY A 129 7.41 25.70 48.29
CA GLY A 129 6.62 26.91 48.53
C GLY A 129 7.40 27.99 49.27
N MET A 130 8.09 27.62 50.35
CA MET A 130 8.94 28.55 51.08
C MET A 130 10.16 29.02 50.28
N ALA A 131 10.72 28.15 49.42
CA ALA A 131 11.85 28.52 48.58
C ALA A 131 11.46 29.50 47.47
N LEU A 132 10.29 29.32 46.87
CA LEU A 132 9.78 30.18 45.79
C LEU A 132 9.08 31.45 46.31
N GLY A 133 8.44 31.41 47.48
CA GLY A 133 7.76 32.57 48.09
C GLY A 133 8.66 33.73 48.49
N ASN A 134 9.96 33.49 48.65
CA ASN A 134 10.94 34.53 48.95
C ASN A 134 11.59 35.15 47.70
N VAL A 135 11.09 34.83 46.50
CA VAL A 135 11.69 35.25 45.23
C VAL A 135 10.83 36.32 44.56
N GLU A 136 11.47 37.34 43.98
CA GLU A 136 10.78 38.44 43.30
C GLU A 136 10.02 38.01 42.03
N ALA A 137 10.56 37.02 41.31
CA ALA A 137 9.99 36.49 40.08
C ALA A 137 10.49 35.07 39.80
N ILE A 138 9.68 34.28 39.11
CA ILE A 138 10.00 32.93 38.65
C ILE A 138 9.74 32.81 37.14
N THR A 139 10.40 31.85 36.49
CA THR A 139 10.16 31.48 35.10
C THR A 139 10.28 29.98 34.93
N THR A 140 9.77 29.45 33.82
CA THR A 140 9.89 28.04 33.45
C THR A 140 11.32 27.68 33.06
N GLY A 141 11.75 26.44 33.32
CA GLY A 141 13.08 25.95 32.97
C GLY A 141 14.18 26.28 33.98
N VAL A 142 13.84 26.87 35.13
CA VAL A 142 14.81 27.20 36.17
C VAL A 142 14.85 26.16 37.27
N ALA A 143 16.07 25.73 37.61
CA ALA A 143 16.31 24.83 38.72
C ALA A 143 16.67 25.59 40.00
N PHE A 144 16.18 25.11 41.15
CA PHE A 144 16.45 25.68 42.47
C PHE A 144 16.68 24.60 43.51
N GLU A 145 17.38 24.96 44.59
CA GLU A 145 17.61 24.06 45.71
C GLU A 145 16.62 24.32 46.84
N ALA A 146 15.99 23.27 47.35
CA ALA A 146 15.21 23.30 48.58
C ALA A 146 15.88 22.42 49.65
N SER A 147 15.91 22.93 50.88
CA SER A 147 16.56 22.26 52.02
C SER A 147 15.54 21.78 53.07
N SER A 148 15.72 20.53 53.50
CA SER A 148 14.99 19.89 54.61
C SER A 148 15.50 20.36 55.98
N ARG A 149 14.72 20.17 57.05
CA ARG A 149 15.15 20.47 58.43
C ARG A 149 16.31 19.58 58.86
N LYS A 150 16.40 18.37 58.32
CA LYS A 150 17.44 17.37 58.60
C LYS A 150 18.71 17.56 57.77
N GLY A 151 18.84 18.68 57.04
CA GLY A 151 20.03 19.03 56.26
C GLY A 151 20.11 18.39 54.87
N LEU A 152 19.07 17.66 54.44
CA LEU A 152 18.99 17.13 53.07
C LEU A 152 18.66 18.24 52.07
N ARG A 153 19.46 18.39 51.02
CA ARG A 153 19.20 19.33 49.91
C ARG A 153 18.75 18.57 48.69
N LYS A 154 17.67 19.04 48.07
CA LYS A 154 17.16 18.54 46.79
C LYS A 154 17.08 19.67 45.78
N ARG A 155 17.40 19.36 44.53
CA ARG A 155 17.32 20.27 43.40
C ARG A 155 16.02 20.00 42.63
N PHE A 156 15.20 21.02 42.48
CA PHE A 156 13.92 20.97 41.77
C PHE A 156 13.98 21.82 40.52
N LEU A 157 13.29 21.41 39.46
CA LEU A 157 13.15 22.16 38.21
C LEU A 157 11.70 22.63 38.06
N ILE A 158 11.50 23.91 37.76
CA ILE A 158 10.19 24.45 37.39
C ILE A 158 9.92 24.04 35.94
N GLU A 159 9.04 23.06 35.72
CA GLU A 159 8.71 22.57 34.37
C GLU A 159 7.71 23.51 33.69
N HIS A 160 6.62 23.84 34.39
CA HIS A 160 5.50 24.58 33.82
C HIS A 160 4.87 25.52 34.86
N ILE A 161 4.44 26.70 34.41
CA ILE A 161 3.70 27.69 35.20
C ILE A 161 2.39 28.00 34.49
N GLU A 162 1.25 27.82 35.17
CA GLU A 162 -0.07 28.21 34.70
C GLU A 162 -0.43 29.58 35.31
N SER A 163 -0.94 30.48 34.46
CA SER A 163 -1.47 31.78 34.85
C SER A 163 -2.75 32.07 34.08
N SER A 164 -3.78 32.53 34.77
CA SER A 164 -5.05 32.97 34.21
C SER A 164 -4.97 34.34 33.50
N GLU A 165 -3.89 35.08 33.70
CA GLU A 165 -3.64 36.36 33.05
C GLU A 165 -3.02 36.14 31.66
N THR A 166 -3.83 36.24 30.59
CA THR A 166 -3.38 36.10 29.21
C THR A 166 -2.34 37.16 28.83
N SER A 167 -1.06 36.80 28.85
CA SER A 167 0.02 37.56 28.20
C SER A 167 0.70 36.69 27.14
N LYS A 168 1.01 37.28 25.97
CA LYS A 168 1.34 36.56 24.73
C LYS A 168 2.84 36.28 24.49
N THR A 169 3.76 36.59 25.41
CA THR A 169 5.23 36.43 25.23
C THR A 169 5.94 36.38 26.60
N PRO A 170 7.21 35.89 26.71
CA PRO A 170 7.69 35.09 27.84
C PRO A 170 7.70 35.89 29.15
N ALA A 171 6.81 35.52 30.07
CA ALA A 171 6.56 36.28 31.28
C ALA A 171 7.40 35.76 32.46
N LEU A 172 8.03 36.69 33.17
CA LEU A 172 8.31 36.48 34.58
C LEU A 172 6.97 36.40 35.32
N TYR A 173 6.87 35.47 36.27
CA TYR A 173 5.68 35.28 37.09
C TYR A 173 5.96 35.55 38.56
N LEU A 174 4.98 36.06 39.29
CA LEU A 174 5.02 36.24 40.74
C LEU A 174 4.44 34.99 41.42
N PHE A 175 5.17 34.47 42.40
CA PHE A 175 4.70 33.39 43.26
C PHE A 175 4.33 33.96 44.63
N ASP A 176 3.06 33.86 45.02
CA ASP A 176 2.55 34.33 46.31
C ASP A 176 1.74 33.25 47.04
N ASP A 177 1.09 33.61 48.16
CA ASP A 177 0.29 32.68 48.97
C ASP A 177 -0.94 32.09 48.23
N ARG A 178 -1.33 32.65 47.09
CA ARG A 178 -2.43 32.16 46.23
C ARG A 178 -1.93 31.12 45.22
N SER A 179 -0.62 31.06 44.98
CA SER A 179 -0.01 30.14 44.03
C SER A 179 0.06 28.71 44.58
N GLN A 180 -0.42 27.74 43.80
CA GLN A 180 -0.38 26.33 44.21
C GLN A 180 0.82 25.59 43.62
N ILE A 181 1.60 24.92 44.47
CA ILE A 181 2.69 24.03 44.03
C ILE A 181 2.21 22.60 43.85
N VAL A 182 2.59 21.98 42.72
CA VAL A 182 2.36 20.56 42.44
C VAL A 182 3.70 19.88 42.19
N LEU A 183 4.02 18.87 43.00
CA LEU A 183 5.15 17.97 42.79
C LEU A 183 4.71 16.83 41.87
N GLN A 184 5.48 16.58 40.82
CA GLN A 184 5.12 15.60 39.78
C GLN A 184 5.42 14.13 40.18
N ASP A 185 6.00 13.90 41.36
CA ASP A 185 6.39 12.57 41.85
C ASP A 185 5.28 11.76 42.54
N GLU A 186 4.09 12.34 42.78
CA GLU A 186 2.96 11.55 43.27
C GLU A 186 2.14 11.01 42.10
N ALA A 187 2.38 9.73 41.82
CA ALA A 187 1.63 8.93 40.88
C ALA A 187 0.10 9.07 41.10
N SER A 188 -0.53 9.85 40.21
CA SER A 188 -1.97 9.91 39.93
C SER A 188 -2.90 10.36 41.06
N ALA A 189 -3.21 11.66 41.15
CA ALA A 189 -4.58 12.13 41.44
C ALA A 189 -4.75 13.64 41.20
N VAL A 190 -5.63 13.96 40.25
CA VAL A 190 -6.38 15.22 40.07
C VAL A 190 -5.57 16.48 39.75
N THR A 191 -5.59 16.87 38.47
CA THR A 191 -5.83 18.26 38.07
C THR A 191 -6.54 18.36 36.72
N PRO A 192 -7.37 19.40 36.51
CA PRO A 192 -7.92 19.72 35.21
C PRO A 192 -6.85 20.41 34.34
N GLU A 193 -6.81 20.00 33.07
CA GLU A 193 -6.33 20.76 31.90
C GLU A 193 -4.84 21.20 31.82
N ALA A 194 -3.93 20.22 31.75
CA ALA A 194 -2.80 20.27 30.80
C ALA A 194 -3.14 19.28 29.66
N PRO A 195 -2.70 19.51 28.39
CA PRO A 195 -3.32 18.87 27.24
C PRO A 195 -3.13 17.36 27.38
N MET A 196 -4.22 16.67 27.71
CA MET A 196 -4.33 15.23 27.54
C MET A 196 -3.76 14.91 26.17
N LEU A 197 -2.99 13.83 26.03
CA LEU A 197 -2.70 13.23 24.72
C LEU A 197 -4.06 13.00 24.05
N ARG A 198 -4.53 14.00 23.30
CA ARG A 198 -5.83 14.03 22.65
C ARG A 198 -5.75 12.92 21.63
N SER A 199 -6.35 11.79 21.97
CA SER A 199 -6.55 10.59 21.13
C SER A 199 -5.50 10.37 20.03
N MET A 200 -4.61 9.37 20.18
CA MET A 200 -3.91 8.85 18.99
C MET A 200 -4.92 8.08 18.14
N ALA A 201 -5.54 8.78 17.21
CA ALA A 201 -6.46 8.23 16.23
C ALA A 201 -6.05 8.74 14.85
N VAL A 202 -5.91 7.80 13.93
CA VAL A 202 -5.70 8.06 12.51
C VAL A 202 -7.06 8.32 11.89
N THR A 203 -7.21 9.44 11.19
CA THR A 203 -8.43 9.74 10.45
C THR A 203 -8.44 8.98 9.12
N PRO A 204 -9.62 8.58 8.61
CA PRO A 204 -9.74 7.94 7.30
C PRO A 204 -9.54 8.89 6.12
N GLU A 205 -9.41 10.19 6.38
CA GLU A 205 -9.24 11.23 5.37
C GLU A 205 -7.90 11.02 4.64
N GLY A 206 -7.90 11.03 3.30
CA GLY A 206 -6.69 10.95 2.48
C GLY A 206 -6.24 9.55 2.03
N ILE A 207 -6.79 8.45 2.56
CA ILE A 207 -6.42 7.09 2.13
C ILE A 207 -7.49 6.44 1.23
N GLY A 208 -8.78 6.68 1.50
CA GLY A 208 -9.90 6.07 0.77
C GLY A 208 -9.99 4.54 0.94
N GLY A 209 -11.20 3.98 1.04
CA GLY A 209 -11.42 2.52 0.96
C GLY A 209 -10.95 1.64 2.14
N LEU A 210 -10.08 2.13 3.03
CA LEU A 210 -9.47 1.35 4.13
C LEU A 210 -10.08 1.61 5.53
N ASN A 211 -11.34 2.05 5.58
CA ASN A 211 -12.00 2.46 6.84
C ASN A 211 -11.97 1.37 7.92
N LYS A 212 -12.21 0.11 7.54
CA LYS A 212 -12.23 -1.03 8.47
C LYS A 212 -10.84 -1.31 9.05
N GLN A 213 -9.80 -1.23 8.22
CA GLN A 213 -8.41 -1.41 8.61
C GLN A 213 -7.95 -0.28 9.55
N ILE A 214 -8.35 0.96 9.26
CA ILE A 214 -8.06 2.13 10.10
C ILE A 214 -8.77 2.00 11.45
N GLU A 215 -10.02 1.54 11.48
CA GLU A 215 -10.73 1.26 12.74
C GLU A 215 -10.00 0.21 13.59
N LEU A 216 -9.56 -0.88 12.97
CA LEU A 216 -8.76 -1.92 13.63
C LEU A 216 -7.45 -1.35 14.18
N LEU A 217 -6.78 -0.48 13.42
CA LEU A 217 -5.55 0.18 13.81
C LEU A 217 -5.77 1.15 14.99
N ASN A 218 -6.80 1.98 14.94
CA ASN A 218 -7.19 2.90 16.02
C ASN A 218 -7.57 2.17 17.32
N LYS A 219 -8.20 1.01 17.21
CA LYS A 219 -8.47 0.11 18.35
C LYS A 219 -7.18 -0.42 19.00
N ARG A 220 -6.04 -0.41 18.29
CA ARG A 220 -4.72 -0.77 18.84
C ARG A 220 -3.97 0.44 19.39
N LEU A 221 -4.00 1.56 18.68
CA LEU A 221 -3.42 2.82 19.19
C LEU A 221 -4.01 3.20 20.55
N SER A 222 -5.32 3.08 20.72
CA SER A 222 -5.99 3.30 22.01
C SER A 222 -5.52 2.37 23.14
N ARG A 223 -5.11 1.13 22.83
CA ARG A 223 -4.55 0.20 23.84
C ARG A 223 -3.13 0.57 24.25
N LEU A 224 -2.36 1.18 23.35
CA LEU A 224 -0.99 1.64 23.59
C LEU A 224 -0.94 2.82 24.57
N ILE A 225 -1.96 3.69 24.54
CA ILE A 225 -2.13 4.79 25.50
C ILE A 225 -2.61 4.27 26.87
N GLY A 226 -3.16 3.05 26.93
CA GLY A 226 -3.66 2.45 28.17
C GLY A 226 -5.01 3.01 28.62
N ASP A 227 -5.68 3.80 27.80
CA ASP A 227 -6.97 4.44 28.09
C ASP A 227 -8.01 4.12 26.99
N ILE A 228 -9.14 3.53 27.40
CA ILE A 228 -10.30 3.34 26.53
C ILE A 228 -11.47 4.09 27.17
N ARG A 229 -11.91 5.18 26.53
CA ARG A 229 -13.06 5.99 26.99
C ARG A 229 -12.92 6.45 28.46
N GLY A 230 -11.72 6.82 28.90
CA GLY A 230 -11.45 7.31 30.26
C GLY A 230 -11.23 6.22 31.32
N LYS A 231 -11.03 4.96 30.92
CA LYS A 231 -10.74 3.83 31.82
C LYS A 231 -9.32 3.29 31.59
N ARG A 232 -8.50 3.30 32.64
CA ARG A 232 -7.17 2.67 32.64
C ARG A 232 -7.25 1.15 32.48
N LEU A 233 -6.53 0.61 31.52
CA LEU A 233 -6.42 -0.81 31.25
C LEU A 233 -5.52 -1.52 32.28
N PRO A 234 -5.79 -2.80 32.64
CA PRO A 234 -4.89 -3.60 33.47
C PRO A 234 -3.53 -3.81 32.77
N PRO A 235 -2.41 -3.89 33.53
CA PRO A 235 -1.07 -4.09 32.96
C PRO A 235 -0.92 -5.40 32.18
N GLN A 236 -1.76 -6.43 32.42
CA GLN A 236 -1.74 -7.65 31.60
C GLN A 236 -2.29 -7.43 30.17
N VAL A 237 -3.08 -6.38 29.95
CA VAL A 237 -3.73 -6.05 28.66
C VAL A 237 -2.92 -5.02 27.86
N GLN A 238 -2.05 -4.25 28.51
CA GLN A 238 -1.12 -3.26 27.92
C GLN A 238 0.11 -3.91 27.26
N ARG A 239 -0.01 -5.15 26.77
CA ARG A 239 1.09 -5.79 26.06
C ARG A 239 1.20 -5.16 24.67
N ASN A 240 2.25 -4.38 24.45
CA ASN A 240 2.64 -3.95 23.11
C ASN A 240 2.94 -5.18 22.26
N GLY A 241 2.16 -5.35 21.20
CA GLY A 241 2.46 -6.27 20.12
C GLY A 241 2.61 -5.43 18.85
N GLY A 242 3.57 -5.80 18.01
CA GLY A 242 3.71 -5.20 16.69
C GLY A 242 2.54 -5.58 15.78
N ILE A 243 2.31 -4.74 14.79
CA ILE A 243 1.30 -4.91 13.74
C ILE A 243 2.02 -5.34 12.46
N LEU A 244 1.50 -6.36 11.80
CA LEU A 244 1.92 -6.79 10.47
C LEU A 244 0.79 -6.49 9.48
N LEU A 245 1.03 -5.57 8.56
CA LEU A 245 0.18 -5.30 7.41
C LEU A 245 0.58 -6.23 6.27
N TYR A 246 -0.37 -6.94 5.68
CA TYR A 246 -0.10 -7.81 4.53
C TYR A 246 -1.18 -7.71 3.46
N GLY A 247 -0.82 -8.04 2.23
CA GLY A 247 -1.75 -8.03 1.09
C GLY A 247 -1.03 -7.88 -0.24
N PRO A 248 -1.77 -8.00 -1.37
CA PRO A 248 -1.21 -7.88 -2.72
C PRO A 248 -0.43 -6.59 -2.96
N GLU A 249 0.51 -6.59 -3.90
CA GLU A 249 1.27 -5.39 -4.27
C GLU A 249 0.36 -4.26 -4.77
N GLY A 250 0.75 -3.01 -4.54
CA GLY A 250 -0.01 -1.83 -5.01
C GLY A 250 -1.25 -1.45 -4.20
N THR A 251 -1.63 -2.20 -3.15
CA THR A 251 -2.83 -1.90 -2.30
C THR A 251 -2.71 -0.68 -1.39
N GLY A 252 -1.58 0.03 -1.39
CA GLY A 252 -1.38 1.21 -0.55
C GLY A 252 -0.89 0.91 0.87
N LYS A 253 -0.23 -0.23 1.10
CA LYS A 253 0.43 -0.55 2.40
C LYS A 253 1.38 0.56 2.86
N THR A 254 2.29 0.98 1.98
CA THR A 254 3.25 2.06 2.24
C THR A 254 2.55 3.40 2.46
N LEU A 255 1.45 3.67 1.74
CA LEU A 255 0.63 4.87 1.93
C LEU A 255 0.00 4.89 3.33
N LEU A 256 -0.56 3.76 3.79
CA LEU A 256 -1.09 3.63 5.15
C LEU A 256 -0.01 3.81 6.23
N LEU A 257 1.22 3.32 5.99
CA LEU A 257 2.36 3.53 6.88
C LEU A 257 2.78 5.00 6.95
N ASN A 258 2.83 5.69 5.81
CA ASN A 258 3.13 7.12 5.74
C ASN A 258 2.07 7.94 6.48
N HIS A 259 0.81 7.64 6.24
CA HIS A 259 -0.31 8.32 6.89
C HIS A 259 -0.30 8.13 8.42
N LEU A 260 0.04 6.93 8.89
CA LEU A 260 0.23 6.66 10.31
C LEU A 260 1.36 7.50 10.93
N SER A 261 2.42 7.77 10.16
CA SER A 261 3.55 8.58 10.62
C SER A 261 3.23 10.06 10.74
N GLU A 262 2.33 10.58 9.89
CA GLU A 262 2.00 12.01 9.80
C GLU A 262 0.85 12.41 10.75
N GLN A 263 -0.19 11.59 10.88
CA GLN A 263 -1.40 12.00 11.60
C GLN A 263 -1.37 11.74 13.11
N ALA A 264 -0.70 10.69 13.57
CA ALA A 264 -0.65 10.38 15.00
C ALA A 264 0.48 11.17 15.69
N PRO A 265 0.29 11.66 16.93
CA PRO A 265 1.26 12.50 17.63
C PRO A 265 2.42 11.65 18.19
N TRP A 266 3.34 11.24 17.31
CA TRP A 266 4.58 10.55 17.68
C TRP A 266 5.66 11.56 18.08
N LYS A 267 6.40 11.29 19.16
CA LYS A 267 7.60 12.09 19.48
C LYS A 267 8.75 11.80 18.53
N LYS A 268 8.83 10.56 18.03
CA LYS A 268 9.83 10.11 17.07
C LYS A 268 9.24 9.02 16.16
N VAL A 269 9.51 9.14 14.86
CA VAL A 269 9.27 8.09 13.86
C VAL A 269 10.61 7.58 13.37
N VAL A 270 10.77 6.26 13.35
CA VAL A 270 11.98 5.56 12.90
C VAL A 270 11.61 4.61 11.77
N ARG A 271 12.25 4.74 10.61
CA ARG A 271 12.03 3.87 9.44
C ARG A 271 13.23 2.96 9.24
N ILE A 272 12.98 1.68 9.00
CA ILE A 272 14.01 0.69 8.70
C ILE A 272 13.80 0.26 7.25
N ASP A 273 14.58 0.87 6.36
CA ASP A 273 14.56 0.58 4.92
C ASP A 273 15.81 -0.20 4.50
N GLN A 274 15.71 -0.96 3.40
CA GLN A 274 16.84 -1.74 2.86
C GLN A 274 18.02 -0.85 2.46
N SER A 275 17.77 0.36 1.95
CA SER A 275 18.79 1.35 1.59
C SER A 275 19.59 1.85 2.81
N ALA A 276 18.94 1.95 3.97
CA ALA A 276 19.58 2.33 5.23
C ALA A 276 20.48 1.20 5.81
N LEU A 277 20.37 -0.01 5.27
CA LEU A 277 21.07 -1.22 5.72
C LEU A 277 22.20 -1.65 4.74
N ALA A 278 22.73 -0.72 3.94
CA ALA A 278 23.85 -0.98 3.04
C ALA A 278 25.16 -1.20 3.82
N GLY A 279 25.42 -2.43 4.26
CA GLY A 279 26.60 -2.76 5.07
C GLY A 279 26.77 -4.25 5.38
N THR A 280 27.83 -4.58 6.12
CA THR A 280 28.07 -5.94 6.62
C THR A 280 26.99 -6.34 7.63
N SER A 281 26.62 -7.62 7.68
CA SER A 281 25.59 -8.15 8.60
C SER A 281 25.74 -7.68 10.07
N SER A 282 26.97 -7.63 10.60
CA SER A 282 27.24 -7.12 11.96
C SER A 282 26.96 -5.63 12.14
N LYS A 283 27.32 -4.78 11.17
CA LYS A 283 27.00 -3.34 11.18
C LYS A 283 25.51 -3.10 11.08
N ASN A 284 24.81 -3.88 10.27
CA ASN A 284 23.37 -3.79 10.10
C ASN A 284 22.64 -4.16 11.40
N GLN A 285 23.08 -5.23 12.09
CA GLN A 285 22.55 -5.60 13.40
C GLN A 285 22.76 -4.50 14.46
N LEU A 286 23.94 -3.88 14.50
CA LEU A 286 24.23 -2.74 15.39
C LEU A 286 23.36 -1.52 15.05
N SER A 287 23.16 -1.24 13.76
CA SER A 287 22.33 -0.12 13.31
C SER A 287 20.88 -0.30 13.72
N VAL A 288 20.31 -1.50 13.52
CA VAL A 288 18.97 -1.86 14.01
C VAL A 288 18.88 -1.66 15.52
N ARG A 289 19.86 -2.13 16.30
CA ARG A 289 19.88 -1.94 17.77
C ARG A 289 19.86 -0.47 18.18
N ASN A 290 20.66 0.37 17.53
CA ASN A 290 20.73 1.80 17.84
C ASN A 290 19.41 2.51 17.51
N LEU A 291 18.79 2.17 16.38
CA LEU A 291 17.48 2.70 15.98
C LEU A 291 16.37 2.34 16.98
N PHE A 292 16.34 1.10 17.48
CA PHE A 292 15.41 0.69 18.52
C PHE A 292 15.70 1.37 19.87
N ALA A 293 16.97 1.57 20.23
CA ALA A 293 17.34 2.31 21.44
C ALA A 293 16.90 3.78 21.38
N GLU A 294 17.04 4.44 20.23
CA GLU A 294 16.55 5.80 19.99
C GLU A 294 15.02 5.86 20.10
N ALA A 295 14.31 4.88 19.53
CA ALA A 295 12.85 4.79 19.64
C ALA A 295 12.41 4.64 21.12
N VAL A 296 13.13 3.85 21.92
CA VAL A 296 12.85 3.67 23.36
C VAL A 296 13.15 4.94 24.15
N ALA A 297 14.14 5.74 23.76
CA ALA A 297 14.45 7.01 24.44
C ALA A 297 13.36 8.08 24.24
N HIS A 298 12.70 8.10 23.07
CA HIS A 298 11.74 9.13 22.67
C HIS A 298 10.28 8.64 22.63
N GLN A 299 9.77 8.08 23.74
CA GLN A 299 8.40 7.55 23.81
C GLN A 299 7.31 8.63 24.01
N PRO A 300 6.13 8.53 23.34
CA PRO A 300 5.71 7.47 22.40
C PRO A 300 6.36 7.61 21.02
N SER A 301 6.81 6.49 20.46
CA SER A 301 7.50 6.42 19.17
C SER A 301 6.94 5.32 18.27
N LEU A 302 7.14 5.50 16.96
CA LEU A 302 6.71 4.56 15.92
C LEU A 302 7.93 4.02 15.17
N VAL A 303 8.02 2.70 15.06
CA VAL A 303 8.99 2.00 14.22
C VAL A 303 8.27 1.41 13.02
N ILE A 304 8.67 1.83 11.83
CA ILE A 304 8.12 1.38 10.54
C ILE A 304 9.15 0.47 9.86
N MET A 305 8.71 -0.70 9.45
CA MET A 305 9.46 -1.62 8.58
C MET A 305 8.66 -1.83 7.30
N ASP A 306 9.07 -1.23 6.20
CA ASP A 306 8.46 -1.53 4.90
C ASP A 306 9.17 -2.72 4.25
N ASN A 307 8.42 -3.49 3.46
CA ASN A 307 8.92 -4.67 2.73
C ASN A 307 9.72 -5.66 3.60
N LEU A 308 9.08 -6.16 4.69
CA LEU A 308 9.73 -6.99 5.70
C LEU A 308 10.37 -8.27 5.16
N GLU A 309 9.85 -8.83 4.06
CA GLU A 309 10.45 -9.99 3.38
C GLU A 309 11.87 -9.73 2.83
N ALA A 310 12.20 -8.50 2.43
CA ALA A 310 13.55 -8.14 2.01
C ALA A 310 14.55 -8.13 3.19
N ILE A 311 14.06 -7.87 4.40
CA ILE A 311 14.86 -7.73 5.62
C ILE A 311 14.91 -9.05 6.42
N ALA A 312 13.81 -9.80 6.43
CA ALA A 312 13.58 -10.97 7.27
C ALA A 312 12.75 -12.07 6.55
N GLY A 313 13.07 -12.31 5.28
CA GLY A 313 12.44 -13.34 4.47
C GLY A 313 12.82 -14.78 4.86
N THR A 314 11.88 -15.71 4.65
CA THR A 314 12.04 -17.15 4.91
C THR A 314 12.89 -17.85 3.85
N GLN A 315 12.88 -17.32 2.63
CA GLN A 315 13.67 -17.85 1.52
C GLN A 315 14.98 -17.05 1.39
N GLN A 316 16.10 -17.72 1.65
CA GLN A 316 17.43 -17.24 1.27
C GLN A 316 17.52 -17.27 -0.27
N ARG A 317 17.02 -16.23 -0.93
CA ARG A 317 17.18 -16.10 -2.39
C ARG A 317 18.63 -15.79 -2.79
N ASP A 318 19.43 -15.26 -1.87
CA ASP A 318 20.84 -14.96 -2.12
C ASP A 318 21.74 -15.29 -0.91
N PHE A 319 22.90 -15.90 -1.17
CA PHE A 319 23.95 -16.16 -0.17
C PHE A 319 24.51 -14.87 0.47
N THR A 320 24.15 -13.69 -0.07
CA THR A 320 24.60 -12.36 0.31
C THR A 320 23.58 -11.57 1.15
N ALA A 321 22.33 -12.02 1.26
CA ALA A 321 21.30 -11.31 2.01
C ALA A 321 21.53 -11.48 3.54
N SER A 322 21.73 -10.36 4.24
CA SER A 322 21.96 -10.36 5.68
C SER A 322 20.69 -10.76 6.43
N ASN A 323 20.69 -11.94 7.07
CA ASN A 323 19.57 -12.36 7.90
C ASN A 323 19.50 -11.51 9.19
N LEU A 324 18.60 -10.52 9.21
CA LEU A 324 18.37 -9.62 10.35
C LEU A 324 17.26 -10.12 11.28
N ALA A 325 16.57 -11.21 10.93
CA ALA A 325 15.47 -11.74 11.73
C ALA A 325 15.84 -12.02 13.20
N PRO A 326 17.01 -12.62 13.53
CA PRO A 326 17.38 -12.86 14.93
C PRO A 326 17.61 -11.57 15.74
N ALA A 327 18.13 -10.52 15.09
CA ALA A 327 18.35 -9.23 15.75
C ALA A 327 17.03 -8.50 16.02
N LEU A 328 16.12 -8.49 15.03
CA LEU A 328 14.77 -7.94 15.19
C LEU A 328 13.99 -8.67 16.27
N VAL A 329 14.09 -10.00 16.30
CA VAL A 329 13.51 -10.83 17.35
C VAL A 329 13.97 -10.40 18.74
N ALA A 330 15.27 -10.20 18.93
CA ALA A 330 15.83 -9.78 20.21
C ALA A 330 15.35 -8.38 20.63
N GLU A 331 15.26 -7.43 19.71
CA GLU A 331 14.76 -6.08 20.01
C GLU A 331 13.24 -6.05 20.27
N LEU A 332 12.44 -6.80 19.50
CA LEU A 332 11.00 -6.92 19.74
C LEU A 332 10.69 -7.51 21.12
N ASP A 333 11.50 -8.47 21.59
CA ASP A 333 11.37 -9.01 22.94
C ASP A 333 11.76 -8.01 24.04
N ARG A 334 12.65 -7.05 23.74
CA ARG A 334 13.03 -5.95 24.66
C ARG A 334 11.99 -4.84 24.76
N LEU A 335 11.20 -4.63 23.70
CA LEU A 335 10.14 -3.62 23.66
C LEU A 335 8.91 -3.93 24.53
N ARG A 336 8.90 -5.06 25.24
CA ARG A 336 7.82 -5.44 26.15
C ARG A 336 7.62 -4.36 27.23
N ASN A 337 6.39 -3.86 27.37
CA ASN A 337 5.97 -2.83 28.34
C ASN A 337 6.51 -1.40 28.09
N THR A 338 6.91 -1.07 26.86
CA THR A 338 7.23 0.31 26.46
C THR A 338 6.01 1.00 25.83
N HIS A 339 6.13 2.24 25.35
CA HIS A 339 5.14 2.90 24.47
C HIS A 339 5.67 3.05 23.04
N VAL A 340 6.38 2.02 22.56
CA VAL A 340 6.85 1.95 21.17
C VAL A 340 5.90 1.07 20.37
N LEU A 341 5.34 1.61 19.29
CA LEU A 341 4.57 0.82 18.32
C LEU A 341 5.50 0.36 17.19
N VAL A 342 5.44 -0.92 16.85
CA VAL A 342 6.12 -1.45 15.68
C VAL A 342 5.07 -1.82 14.63
N VAL A 343 5.19 -1.28 13.42
CA VAL A 343 4.35 -1.64 12.28
C VAL A 343 5.24 -2.10 11.13
N ALA A 344 4.99 -3.31 10.65
CA ALA A 344 5.67 -3.89 9.52
C ALA A 344 4.70 -4.10 8.35
N ALA A 345 5.16 -3.94 7.12
CA ALA A 345 4.42 -4.32 5.92
C ALA A 345 5.13 -5.46 5.16
N ALA A 346 4.34 -6.37 4.59
CA ALA A 346 4.82 -7.46 3.73
C ALA A 346 3.79 -7.78 2.64
N HIS A 347 4.20 -8.52 1.60
CA HIS A 347 3.29 -8.99 0.55
C HIS A 347 2.48 -10.19 1.04
N ASN A 348 3.16 -11.22 1.54
CA ASN A 348 2.49 -12.35 2.17
C ASN A 348 3.04 -12.62 3.58
N PRO A 349 2.19 -13.01 4.54
CA PRO A 349 2.63 -13.41 5.88
C PRO A 349 3.61 -14.59 5.86
N ASN A 350 3.47 -15.46 4.86
CA ASN A 350 4.27 -16.68 4.74
C ASN A 350 5.70 -16.45 4.26
N ASP A 351 5.98 -15.31 3.65
CA ASP A 351 7.33 -14.98 3.20
C ASP A 351 8.21 -14.51 4.36
N ILE A 352 7.64 -14.19 5.52
CA ILE A 352 8.36 -13.74 6.71
C ILE A 352 8.74 -14.91 7.63
N ASP A 353 9.94 -14.81 8.23
CA ASP A 353 10.44 -15.74 9.24
C ASP A 353 9.39 -16.02 10.34
N LYS A 354 9.14 -17.32 10.59
CA LYS A 354 8.14 -17.79 11.57
C LYS A 354 8.39 -17.25 12.97
N SER A 355 9.64 -16.96 13.33
CA SER A 355 10.03 -16.43 14.63
C SER A 355 9.42 -15.06 14.89
N LEU A 356 9.30 -14.20 13.88
CA LEU A 356 8.73 -12.86 14.00
C LEU A 356 7.21 -12.87 14.18
N ARG A 357 6.54 -13.92 13.64
CA ARG A 357 5.08 -14.15 13.76
C ARG A 357 4.65 -14.81 15.09
N THR A 358 5.61 -15.22 15.92
CA THR A 358 5.32 -15.85 17.23
C THR A 358 4.51 -14.90 18.14
N PRO A 359 3.52 -15.40 18.92
CA PRO A 359 2.74 -14.58 19.85
C PRO A 359 3.63 -13.82 20.84
N GLY A 360 3.60 -12.48 20.77
CA GLY A 360 4.42 -11.58 21.60
C GLY A 360 5.27 -10.59 20.79
N ARG A 361 5.42 -10.81 19.47
CA ARG A 361 6.13 -9.93 18.53
C ARG A 361 5.13 -9.30 17.55
N LEU A 362 5.15 -9.69 16.26
CA LEU A 362 4.18 -9.24 15.24
C LEU A 362 2.88 -10.05 15.34
N ARG A 363 2.18 -9.94 16.47
CA ARG A 363 0.98 -10.73 16.74
C ARG A 363 -0.22 -10.29 15.90
N TYR A 364 -0.32 -8.99 15.60
CA TYR A 364 -1.53 -8.43 15.02
C TYR A 364 -1.39 -8.33 13.52
N GLU A 365 -1.96 -9.29 12.81
CA GLU A 365 -1.96 -9.30 11.35
C GLU A 365 -3.21 -8.57 10.84
N ILE A 366 -3.02 -7.59 9.95
CA ILE A 366 -4.09 -6.85 9.29
C ILE A 366 -3.94 -7.06 7.79
N GLU A 367 -4.95 -7.68 7.19
CA GLU A 367 -5.02 -7.85 5.74
C GLU A 367 -5.53 -6.59 5.05
N ILE A 368 -4.81 -6.15 4.03
CA ILE A 368 -5.23 -5.12 3.08
C ILE A 368 -5.69 -5.84 1.80
N PRO A 369 -7.01 -6.05 1.63
CA PRO A 369 -7.55 -6.75 0.48
C PRO A 369 -7.48 -5.87 -0.78
N ILE A 370 -7.74 -6.48 -1.93
CA ILE A 370 -7.99 -5.77 -3.19
C ILE A 370 -9.25 -4.90 -2.99
N PRO A 371 -9.26 -3.63 -3.44
CA PRO A 371 -10.38 -2.74 -3.17
C PRO A 371 -11.65 -3.14 -3.94
N ASP A 372 -12.75 -3.31 -3.19
CA ASP A 372 -14.11 -3.46 -3.72
C ASP A 372 -14.54 -2.21 -4.51
N MET A 373 -15.63 -2.31 -5.30
CA MET A 373 -16.19 -1.18 -6.07
C MET A 373 -16.36 0.09 -5.23
N ARG A 374 -16.93 -0.02 -4.02
CA ARG A 374 -17.11 1.11 -3.10
C ARG A 374 -15.77 1.69 -2.63
N ALA A 375 -14.79 0.84 -2.37
CA ALA A 375 -13.45 1.26 -1.95
C ALA A 375 -12.73 1.98 -3.10
N ARG A 376 -12.83 1.49 -4.34
CA ARG A 376 -12.27 2.14 -5.53
C ARG A 376 -12.86 3.53 -5.75
N ILE A 377 -14.18 3.68 -5.61
CA ILE A 377 -14.86 4.98 -5.71
C ILE A 377 -14.32 5.94 -4.65
N GLN A 378 -14.12 5.48 -3.41
CA GLN A 378 -13.55 6.31 -2.35
C GLN A 378 -12.10 6.71 -2.63
N ILE A 379 -11.29 5.79 -3.16
CA ILE A 379 -9.90 6.08 -3.56
C ILE A 379 -9.88 7.12 -4.68
N LEU A 380 -10.69 6.95 -5.72
CA LEU A 380 -10.81 7.89 -6.83
C LEU A 380 -11.30 9.27 -6.37
N LYS A 381 -12.29 9.33 -5.47
CA LYS A 381 -12.76 10.59 -4.89
C LYS A 381 -11.66 11.32 -4.11
N VAL A 382 -10.79 10.58 -3.42
CA VAL A 382 -9.65 11.17 -2.70
C VAL A 382 -8.57 11.67 -3.68
N MET A 383 -8.27 10.90 -4.73
CA MET A 383 -7.26 11.27 -5.74
C MET A 383 -7.67 12.47 -6.60
N GLN A 384 -8.95 12.54 -6.98
CA GLN A 384 -9.49 13.63 -7.79
C GLN A 384 -9.56 14.97 -7.02
N GLY A 385 -9.56 14.96 -5.69
CA GLY A 385 -9.60 16.20 -4.90
C GLY A 385 -10.75 17.14 -5.31
N GLU A 386 -10.41 18.39 -5.64
CA GLU A 386 -11.35 19.41 -6.11
C GLU A 386 -11.55 19.42 -7.64
N THR A 387 -10.74 18.70 -8.41
CA THR A 387 -10.72 18.78 -9.89
C THR A 387 -11.71 17.83 -10.58
N GLY A 388 -12.33 16.90 -9.85
CA GLY A 388 -13.21 15.86 -10.40
C GLY A 388 -14.66 15.92 -9.90
N THR A 389 -15.60 15.55 -10.76
CA THR A 389 -17.01 15.38 -10.38
C THR A 389 -17.25 14.03 -9.72
N ALA A 390 -18.05 14.00 -8.65
CA ALA A 390 -18.33 12.77 -7.88
C ALA A 390 -18.95 11.65 -8.73
N GLU A 391 -19.70 12.00 -9.78
CA GLU A 391 -20.34 11.07 -10.73
C GLU A 391 -19.31 10.34 -11.61
N LEU A 392 -18.20 11.00 -11.93
CA LEU A 392 -17.14 10.44 -12.76
C LEU A 392 -16.38 9.33 -12.01
N ALA A 393 -16.11 9.53 -10.71
CA ALA A 393 -15.51 8.50 -9.86
C ALA A 393 -16.39 7.24 -9.73
N GLU A 394 -17.72 7.39 -9.73
CA GLU A 394 -18.66 6.28 -9.67
C GLU A 394 -18.64 5.45 -10.97
N THR A 395 -18.73 6.12 -12.11
CA THR A 395 -18.70 5.49 -13.43
C THR A 395 -17.38 4.71 -13.65
N ILE A 396 -16.25 5.26 -13.22
CA ILE A 396 -14.94 4.60 -13.36
C ILE A 396 -14.79 3.46 -12.36
N GLY A 397 -15.28 3.61 -11.13
CA GLY A 397 -15.24 2.57 -10.11
C GLY A 397 -15.96 1.28 -10.55
N GLU A 398 -17.03 1.40 -11.33
CA GLU A 398 -17.75 0.28 -11.94
C GLU A 398 -16.94 -0.43 -13.02
N ARG A 399 -16.20 0.32 -13.86
CA ARG A 399 -15.43 -0.21 -14.99
C ARG A 399 -14.04 -0.74 -14.62
N THR A 400 -13.52 -0.38 -13.45
CA THR A 400 -12.16 -0.73 -12.99
C THR A 400 -12.12 -1.99 -12.11
N HIS A 401 -12.71 -3.09 -12.57
CA HIS A 401 -12.69 -4.34 -11.81
C HIS A 401 -11.26 -4.89 -11.63
N GLY A 402 -10.87 -5.20 -10.40
CA GLY A 402 -9.56 -5.78 -10.08
C GLY A 402 -8.38 -4.80 -10.13
N PHE A 403 -8.63 -3.49 -10.33
CA PHE A 403 -7.61 -2.46 -10.19
C PHE A 403 -7.27 -2.25 -8.72
N VAL A 404 -5.97 -2.12 -8.44
CA VAL A 404 -5.44 -1.82 -7.12
C VAL A 404 -5.21 -0.30 -6.99
N GLY A 405 -5.01 0.23 -5.77
CA GLY A 405 -4.78 1.67 -5.54
C GLY A 405 -3.69 2.26 -6.43
N GLN A 406 -2.57 1.57 -6.62
CA GLN A 406 -1.50 1.99 -7.54
C GLN A 406 -1.93 1.99 -9.02
N ASP A 407 -2.81 1.07 -9.43
CA ASP A 407 -3.35 1.06 -10.80
C ASP A 407 -4.33 2.21 -11.01
N LEU A 408 -5.14 2.55 -9.99
CA LEU A 408 -6.05 3.69 -10.03
C LEU A 408 -5.27 5.01 -10.08
N GLU A 409 -4.14 5.10 -9.37
CA GLU A 409 -3.22 6.24 -9.44
C GLU A 409 -2.61 6.37 -10.84
N ALA A 410 -2.13 5.26 -11.43
CA ALA A 410 -1.61 5.26 -12.79
C ALA A 410 -2.70 5.66 -13.81
N LEU A 411 -3.92 5.14 -13.64
CA LEU A 411 -5.07 5.49 -14.46
C LEU A 411 -5.40 6.99 -14.37
N PHE A 412 -5.38 7.56 -13.17
CA PHE A 412 -5.58 8.98 -12.94
C PHE A 412 -4.50 9.83 -13.62
N ASN A 413 -3.23 9.45 -13.46
CA ASN A 413 -2.10 10.16 -14.05
C ASN A 413 -2.13 10.14 -15.59
N ASN A 414 -2.41 9.00 -16.21
CA ASN A 414 -2.56 8.90 -17.66
C ASN A 414 -3.76 9.72 -18.16
N ALA A 415 -4.88 9.71 -17.43
CA ALA A 415 -6.03 10.55 -17.78
C ALA A 415 -5.71 12.05 -17.68
N LEU A 416 -4.89 12.46 -16.69
CA LEU A 416 -4.41 13.82 -16.56
C LEU A 416 -3.45 14.21 -17.69
N GLU A 417 -2.59 13.29 -18.12
CA GLU A 417 -1.73 13.48 -19.30
C GLU A 417 -2.55 13.68 -20.58
N HIS A 418 -3.58 12.87 -20.82
CA HIS A 418 -4.48 13.07 -21.95
C HIS A 418 -5.28 14.38 -21.87
N ALA A 419 -5.68 14.80 -20.66
CA ALA A 419 -6.32 16.09 -20.46
C ALA A 419 -5.35 17.26 -20.79
N LEU A 420 -4.07 17.14 -20.40
CA LEU A 420 -3.02 18.10 -20.75
C LEU A 420 -2.79 18.16 -22.26
N ASP A 421 -2.71 17.02 -22.95
CA ASP A 421 -2.56 16.97 -24.40
C ASP A 421 -3.71 17.69 -25.11
N ARG A 422 -4.96 17.44 -24.68
CA ARG A 422 -6.13 18.16 -25.22
C ARG A 422 -6.04 19.67 -25.00
N TYR A 423 -5.58 20.10 -23.81
CA TYR A 423 -5.43 21.52 -23.50
C TYR A 423 -4.35 22.18 -24.36
N GLN A 424 -3.23 21.50 -24.59
CA GLN A 424 -2.15 21.97 -25.47
C GLN A 424 -2.62 22.08 -26.93
N GLU A 425 -3.34 21.08 -27.45
CA GLU A 425 -3.90 21.11 -28.81
C GLU A 425 -4.88 22.28 -29.00
N THR A 426 -5.72 22.54 -27.99
CA THR A 426 -6.69 23.65 -28.00
C THR A 426 -5.98 25.01 -28.00
N THR A 427 -4.88 25.15 -27.26
CA THR A 427 -4.07 26.38 -27.22
C THR A 427 -3.29 26.61 -28.52
N THR A 428 -2.84 25.53 -29.18
CA THR A 428 -2.02 25.61 -30.40
C THR A 428 -2.85 26.02 -31.63
N ASN A 429 -4.16 25.77 -31.62
CA ASN A 429 -5.08 26.12 -32.72
C ASN A 429 -5.37 27.64 -32.86
N TRP A 430 -4.85 28.49 -31.97
CA TRP A 430 -5.08 29.95 -31.96
C TRP A 430 -4.03 30.80 -32.72
N LEU A 431 -3.15 30.19 -33.52
CA LEU A 431 -2.20 30.91 -34.38
C LEU A 431 -2.42 30.60 -35.87
N PRO A 432 -3.23 31.38 -36.60
CA PRO A 432 -3.24 31.30 -38.06
C PRO A 432 -1.99 32.00 -38.59
N ILE A 433 -0.95 31.23 -38.93
CA ILE A 433 0.15 31.73 -39.76
C ILE A 433 -0.41 31.91 -41.18
N GLN A 434 -0.91 33.11 -41.50
CA GLN A 434 -1.18 33.50 -42.88
C GLN A 434 0.16 33.55 -43.62
N ARG A 435 0.45 32.51 -44.42
CA ARG A 435 1.45 32.60 -45.48
C ARG A 435 0.89 33.53 -46.57
N THR A 436 1.27 34.79 -46.53
CA THR A 436 1.20 35.66 -47.70
C THR A 436 2.31 35.23 -48.66
N GLY A 437 1.92 34.88 -49.88
CA GLY A 437 2.81 34.52 -50.96
C GLY A 437 3.59 35.71 -51.52
N ASP A 438 4.56 35.33 -52.35
CA ASP A 438 5.37 36.12 -53.26
C ASP A 438 6.37 37.09 -52.62
N ASP A 439 7.62 36.63 -52.52
CA ASP A 439 8.72 37.27 -53.24
C ASP A 439 9.91 36.33 -53.40
N ASP A 440 10.41 36.31 -54.63
CA ASP A 440 11.49 35.51 -55.19
C ASP A 440 12.87 36.08 -54.81
N GLU A 441 13.91 35.23 -54.96
CA GLU A 441 15.34 35.56 -54.87
C GLU A 441 15.92 36.03 -53.51
N SER A 442 16.65 35.13 -52.83
CA SER A 442 18.14 35.14 -52.84
C SER A 442 18.79 34.42 -51.64
N GLN A 443 19.44 33.31 -51.97
CA GLN A 443 20.71 32.80 -51.43
C GLN A 443 20.96 32.66 -49.91
N ARG A 444 21.03 31.38 -49.52
CA ARG A 444 22.14 30.71 -48.80
C ARG A 444 22.37 30.96 -47.30
N THR A 445 22.62 29.80 -46.68
CA THR A 445 23.51 29.49 -45.55
C THR A 445 23.00 29.71 -44.12
N LEU A 446 22.66 28.56 -43.51
CA LEU A 446 22.83 28.26 -42.09
C LEU A 446 24.21 28.69 -41.59
N VAL A 447 24.28 29.65 -40.66
CA VAL A 447 25.31 29.72 -39.60
C VAL A 447 24.72 30.39 -38.35
N ASN A 448 24.78 29.65 -37.24
CA ASN A 448 24.78 30.05 -35.83
C ASN A 448 24.56 31.53 -35.46
N GLY A 449 23.67 31.75 -34.50
CA GLY A 449 23.88 32.76 -33.46
C GLY A 449 22.61 33.46 -33.00
N MET A 450 22.30 33.29 -31.71
CA MET A 450 21.26 33.98 -30.95
C MET A 450 20.93 35.39 -31.44
N GLN A 451 19.64 35.64 -31.70
CA GLN A 451 19.05 36.95 -31.51
C GLN A 451 17.72 36.83 -30.77
N ASN A 452 17.70 37.47 -29.61
CA ASN A 452 16.53 37.76 -28.80
C ASN A 452 15.41 38.35 -29.67
N CYS A 453 14.22 37.76 -29.61
CA CYS A 453 13.00 38.46 -30.01
C CYS A 453 12.22 38.77 -28.73
N SER A 454 12.20 40.07 -28.45
CA SER A 454 11.49 40.75 -27.39
C SER A 454 9.99 40.47 -27.43
N ILE A 455 9.45 40.14 -26.25
CA ILE A 455 8.03 40.17 -25.92
C ILE A 455 7.57 41.62 -26.04
N LEU A 456 7.00 42.03 -27.17
CA LEU A 456 6.25 43.27 -27.35
C LEU A 456 5.50 43.17 -28.67
N ASP A 457 4.30 42.60 -28.62
CA ASP A 457 3.09 43.14 -29.26
C ASP A 457 1.91 42.20 -29.00
N ARG A 458 1.13 42.53 -27.97
CA ARG A 458 -0.23 42.00 -27.79
C ARG A 458 -1.18 42.99 -28.45
N PRO A 459 -1.93 42.64 -29.51
CA PRO A 459 -2.99 43.50 -30.00
C PRO A 459 -4.12 43.52 -28.97
N ARG A 460 -4.54 44.72 -28.58
CA ARG A 460 -5.80 44.95 -27.88
C ARG A 460 -6.93 45.00 -28.91
N THR A 461 -7.86 44.05 -28.84
CA THR A 461 -9.20 44.11 -29.45
C THR A 461 -10.16 43.41 -28.48
N SER A 462 -10.82 44.15 -27.59
CA SER A 462 -12.22 44.62 -27.68
C SER A 462 -13.27 43.51 -27.53
N ASP A 463 -13.86 43.50 -26.34
CA ASP A 463 -15.25 43.13 -25.99
C ASP A 463 -15.77 41.73 -26.36
N THR A 464 -15.40 40.75 -25.54
CA THR A 464 -16.35 39.76 -24.97
C THR A 464 -15.84 39.37 -23.57
N ASP A 465 -16.70 39.54 -22.56
CA ASP A 465 -16.56 38.88 -21.26
C ASP A 465 -16.49 37.37 -21.47
N ASP A 466 -15.30 36.79 -21.34
CA ASP A 466 -15.09 35.37 -21.02
C ASP A 466 -13.65 35.25 -20.51
N THR A 467 -13.44 35.60 -19.24
CA THR A 467 -12.33 35.03 -18.47
C THR A 467 -12.68 33.57 -18.17
N ASP A 468 -12.57 32.71 -19.19
CA ASP A 468 -12.42 31.28 -18.95
C ASP A 468 -10.91 31.04 -18.72
N ASP A 469 -10.46 31.33 -17.49
CA ASP A 469 -9.29 30.65 -16.95
C ASP A 469 -9.71 29.19 -16.78
N GLY A 470 -9.76 28.44 -17.90
CA GLY A 470 -10.25 27.08 -17.96
C GLY A 470 -9.37 26.19 -17.08
N GLU A 471 -9.82 25.92 -15.87
CA GLU A 471 -9.19 24.92 -15.00
C GLU A 471 -9.11 23.61 -15.77
N LEU A 472 -7.91 23.01 -15.81
CA LEU A 472 -7.66 21.72 -16.44
C LEU A 472 -8.50 20.64 -15.75
N GLN A 473 -9.70 20.38 -16.27
CA GLN A 473 -10.60 19.34 -15.76
C GLN A 473 -10.46 18.07 -16.58
N VAL A 474 -10.31 16.94 -15.88
CA VAL A 474 -10.21 15.61 -16.49
C VAL A 474 -11.61 15.14 -16.87
N THR A 475 -11.81 14.79 -18.13
CA THR A 475 -13.10 14.34 -18.64
C THR A 475 -13.19 12.82 -18.71
N LEU A 476 -14.41 12.27 -18.81
CA LEU A 476 -14.61 10.83 -18.94
C LEU A 476 -13.91 10.24 -20.19
N ALA A 477 -13.81 11.01 -21.28
CA ALA A 477 -13.12 10.59 -22.49
C ALA A 477 -11.60 10.38 -22.26
N ASP A 478 -10.99 11.16 -21.37
CA ASP A 478 -9.56 11.02 -21.03
C ASP A 478 -9.30 9.71 -20.27
N TYR A 479 -10.22 9.35 -19.36
CA TYR A 479 -10.17 8.07 -18.66
C TYR A 479 -10.46 6.87 -19.58
N GLU A 480 -11.34 7.02 -20.57
CA GLU A 480 -11.58 5.96 -21.55
C GLU A 480 -10.33 5.64 -22.38
N LYS A 481 -9.54 6.67 -22.73
CA LYS A 481 -8.21 6.47 -23.35
C LYS A 481 -7.24 5.79 -22.38
N ALA A 482 -7.15 6.29 -21.15
CA ALA A 482 -6.23 5.75 -20.13
C ALA A 482 -6.54 4.28 -19.76
N LEU A 483 -7.82 3.87 -19.76
CA LEU A 483 -8.25 2.48 -19.52
C LEU A 483 -7.71 1.49 -20.56
N LEU A 484 -7.40 1.94 -21.78
CA LEU A 484 -6.80 1.09 -22.82
C LEU A 484 -5.31 0.83 -22.58
N GLU A 485 -4.63 1.72 -21.85
CA GLU A 485 -3.19 1.66 -21.61
C GLU A 485 -2.84 0.98 -20.29
N VAL A 486 -3.62 1.25 -19.22
CA VAL A 486 -3.32 0.76 -17.87
C VAL A 486 -3.86 -0.66 -17.67
N ARG A 487 -2.95 -1.63 -17.51
CA ARG A 487 -3.30 -3.02 -17.17
C ARG A 487 -3.21 -3.26 -15.65
N PRO A 488 -4.25 -3.80 -15.00
CA PRO A 488 -4.31 -3.97 -13.54
C PRO A 488 -3.22 -4.91 -13.01
N THR A 489 -2.55 -4.51 -11.93
CA THR A 489 -1.39 -5.19 -11.34
C THR A 489 -1.79 -6.44 -10.56
N ALA A 490 -2.93 -6.45 -9.87
CA ALA A 490 -3.45 -7.66 -9.21
C ALA A 490 -3.72 -8.81 -10.21
N MET A 491 -4.03 -8.48 -11.47
CA MET A 491 -4.21 -9.45 -12.55
C MET A 491 -2.89 -9.88 -13.22
N ARG A 492 -1.75 -9.24 -12.91
CA ARG A 492 -0.44 -9.64 -13.45
C ARG A 492 0.17 -10.84 -12.74
N GLU A 493 -0.19 -11.10 -11.49
CA GLU A 493 0.44 -12.16 -10.69
C GLU A 493 -0.20 -13.56 -10.85
N ILE A 494 -1.37 -13.69 -11.47
CA ILE A 494 -1.92 -14.96 -11.96
C ILE A 494 -2.64 -14.64 -13.26
N PHE A 495 -2.34 -15.40 -14.32
CA PHE A 495 -2.90 -15.25 -15.67
C PHE A 495 -4.44 -15.29 -15.64
N LEU A 496 -5.06 -14.12 -15.44
CA LEU A 496 -6.45 -13.86 -15.77
C LEU A 496 -6.51 -13.58 -17.27
N GLU A 497 -6.48 -14.64 -18.06
CA GLU A 497 -6.80 -14.52 -19.48
C GLU A 497 -8.31 -14.52 -19.59
N THR A 498 -8.93 -13.46 -20.11
CA THR A 498 -10.24 -13.63 -20.76
C THR A 498 -9.96 -14.32 -22.09
N PRO A 499 -10.24 -15.64 -22.24
CA PRO A 499 -10.05 -16.29 -23.52
C PRO A 499 -10.83 -15.56 -24.62
N LYS A 500 -10.28 -15.53 -25.83
CA LYS A 500 -10.93 -14.90 -27.00
C LYS A 500 -11.82 -15.87 -27.78
N VAL A 501 -12.08 -17.05 -27.23
CA VAL A 501 -12.80 -18.13 -27.92
C VAL A 501 -14.28 -17.96 -27.65
N LEU A 502 -15.10 -17.97 -28.70
CA LEU A 502 -16.55 -17.89 -28.62
C LEU A 502 -17.19 -19.26 -28.85
N TRP A 503 -18.48 -19.41 -28.54
CA TRP A 503 -19.20 -20.64 -28.87
C TRP A 503 -19.29 -20.87 -30.39
N SER A 504 -19.21 -19.81 -31.20
CA SER A 504 -19.17 -19.92 -32.67
C SER A 504 -17.94 -20.64 -33.20
N ASP A 505 -16.88 -20.71 -32.40
CA ASP A 505 -15.60 -21.29 -32.80
C ASP A 505 -15.53 -22.79 -32.50
N ILE A 506 -16.54 -23.35 -31.83
CA ILE A 506 -16.61 -24.75 -31.40
C ILE A 506 -17.78 -25.44 -32.10
N GLY A 507 -17.47 -26.37 -33.00
CA GLY A 507 -18.49 -27.15 -33.71
C GLY A 507 -19.05 -28.30 -32.87
N GLY A 508 -20.37 -28.51 -32.92
CA GLY A 508 -21.03 -29.74 -32.49
C GLY A 508 -21.28 -29.94 -30.99
N SER A 509 -21.04 -28.94 -30.14
CA SER A 509 -21.19 -29.08 -28.67
C SER A 509 -22.54 -28.59 -28.13
N GLY A 510 -23.63 -28.73 -28.91
CA GLY A 510 -24.94 -28.12 -28.58
C GLY A 510 -25.52 -28.57 -27.23
N ASP A 511 -25.45 -29.86 -26.91
CA ASP A 511 -25.99 -30.37 -25.64
C ASP A 511 -25.11 -30.00 -24.45
N VAL A 512 -23.78 -30.08 -24.63
CA VAL A 512 -22.79 -29.65 -23.63
C VAL A 512 -22.93 -28.14 -23.34
N LYS A 513 -23.20 -27.33 -24.37
CA LYS A 513 -23.44 -25.89 -24.26
C LYS A 513 -24.69 -25.59 -23.43
N LYS A 514 -25.80 -26.31 -23.64
CA LYS A 514 -27.02 -26.12 -22.85
C LYS A 514 -26.75 -26.41 -21.37
N THR A 515 -26.18 -27.57 -21.07
CA THR A 515 -25.87 -27.96 -19.69
C THR A 515 -24.93 -26.97 -19.01
N LEU A 516 -23.87 -26.52 -19.70
CA LEU A 516 -22.92 -25.55 -19.13
C LEU A 516 -23.55 -24.18 -18.93
N ASN A 517 -24.37 -23.69 -19.86
CA ASN A 517 -25.09 -22.44 -19.68
C ASN A 517 -26.06 -22.51 -18.51
N GLU A 518 -26.75 -23.63 -18.30
CA GLU A 518 -27.62 -23.81 -17.12
C GLU A 518 -26.81 -23.76 -15.82
N VAL A 519 -25.70 -24.49 -15.75
CA VAL A 519 -24.88 -24.56 -14.53
C VAL A 519 -24.18 -23.24 -14.21
N VAL A 520 -23.75 -22.49 -15.23
CA VAL A 520 -23.00 -21.23 -15.04
C VAL A 520 -23.93 -20.03 -14.94
N GLU A 521 -24.95 -19.91 -15.80
CA GLU A 521 -25.81 -18.74 -15.82
C GLU A 521 -26.89 -18.77 -14.74
N TRP A 522 -27.44 -19.94 -14.37
CA TRP A 522 -28.55 -19.97 -13.40
C TRP A 522 -28.15 -19.44 -12.02
N PRO A 523 -26.99 -19.79 -11.44
CA PRO A 523 -26.56 -19.23 -10.17
C PRO A 523 -26.35 -17.70 -10.22
N LEU A 524 -26.01 -17.16 -11.39
CA LEU A 524 -25.73 -15.73 -11.56
C LEU A 524 -27.00 -14.91 -11.85
N LYS A 525 -27.89 -15.39 -12.72
CA LYS A 525 -29.10 -14.67 -13.16
C LYS A 525 -30.31 -14.96 -12.28
N PHE A 526 -30.44 -16.17 -11.74
CA PHE A 526 -31.65 -16.67 -11.08
C PHE A 526 -31.41 -17.10 -9.62
N GLU A 527 -30.49 -16.45 -8.91
CA GLU A 527 -30.13 -16.80 -7.53
C GLU A 527 -31.35 -16.88 -6.59
N HIS A 528 -32.26 -15.90 -6.67
CA HIS A 528 -33.47 -15.85 -5.82
C HIS A 528 -34.42 -17.03 -6.07
N HIS A 529 -34.54 -17.49 -7.32
CA HIS A 529 -35.36 -18.66 -7.65
C HIS A 529 -34.73 -19.96 -7.15
N MET A 530 -33.40 -20.07 -7.22
CA MET A 530 -32.67 -21.22 -6.66
C MET A 530 -32.79 -21.29 -5.14
N GLN A 531 -32.66 -20.15 -4.45
CA GLN A 531 -32.83 -20.07 -3.00
C GLN A 531 -34.25 -20.46 -2.57
N ALA A 532 -35.28 -20.03 -3.30
CA ALA A 532 -36.67 -20.41 -3.03
C ALA A 532 -36.92 -21.93 -3.16
N LEU A 533 -36.22 -22.59 -4.08
CA LEU A 533 -36.27 -24.04 -4.28
C LEU A 533 -35.27 -24.81 -3.40
N SER A 534 -34.49 -24.12 -2.57
CA SER A 534 -33.40 -24.70 -1.76
C SER A 534 -32.40 -25.51 -2.60
N LEU A 535 -32.19 -25.11 -3.86
CA LEU A 535 -31.22 -25.72 -4.76
C LEU A 535 -29.82 -25.16 -4.47
N THR A 536 -28.86 -26.03 -4.19
CA THR A 536 -27.46 -25.64 -4.05
C THR A 536 -26.80 -25.55 -5.43
N PRO A 537 -26.09 -24.45 -5.75
CA PRO A 537 -25.33 -24.37 -7.00
C PRO A 537 -24.24 -25.44 -7.02
N GLN A 538 -23.99 -26.00 -8.21
CA GLN A 538 -22.92 -26.98 -8.40
C GLN A 538 -21.57 -26.29 -8.24
N LYS A 539 -20.68 -26.91 -7.46
CA LYS A 539 -19.36 -26.32 -7.15
C LYS A 539 -18.29 -26.68 -8.18
N GLY A 540 -18.40 -27.86 -8.78
CA GLY A 540 -17.40 -28.37 -9.69
C GLY A 540 -17.97 -29.17 -10.86
N ILE A 541 -17.36 -28.99 -12.03
CA ILE A 541 -17.65 -29.74 -13.26
C ILE A 541 -16.36 -30.42 -13.74
N LEU A 542 -16.44 -31.71 -14.04
CA LEU A 542 -15.35 -32.47 -14.64
C LEU A 542 -15.69 -32.83 -16.09
N PHE A 543 -14.88 -32.32 -17.02
CA PHE A 543 -14.84 -32.74 -18.41
C PHE A 543 -13.98 -33.98 -18.58
N TYR A 544 -14.54 -35.03 -19.17
CA TYR A 544 -13.78 -36.22 -19.53
C TYR A 544 -14.11 -36.68 -20.95
N GLY A 545 -13.14 -37.33 -21.58
CA GLY A 545 -13.32 -37.90 -22.91
C GLY A 545 -11.98 -38.06 -23.64
N PRO A 546 -12.01 -38.48 -24.91
CA PRO A 546 -10.80 -38.68 -25.71
C PRO A 546 -10.02 -37.39 -25.94
N PRO A 547 -8.69 -37.46 -26.10
CA PRO A 547 -7.87 -36.30 -26.41
C PRO A 547 -8.26 -35.68 -27.76
N GLY A 548 -8.09 -34.36 -27.89
CA GLY A 548 -8.39 -33.64 -29.14
C GLY A 548 -9.87 -33.30 -29.41
N CYS A 549 -10.77 -33.58 -28.46
CA CYS A 549 -12.20 -33.25 -28.55
C CYS A 549 -12.56 -31.96 -27.78
N SER A 550 -11.89 -30.84 -28.09
CA SER A 550 -12.26 -29.47 -27.65
C SER A 550 -12.54 -29.22 -26.14
N LYS A 551 -12.10 -30.08 -25.21
CA LYS A 551 -12.35 -29.90 -23.75
C LYS A 551 -11.85 -28.57 -23.21
N THR A 552 -10.58 -28.25 -23.47
CA THR A 552 -9.95 -26.97 -23.11
C THR A 552 -10.59 -25.78 -23.82
N LEU A 553 -11.01 -25.94 -25.09
CA LEU A 553 -11.68 -24.88 -25.84
C LEU A 553 -13.08 -24.59 -25.30
N THR A 554 -13.82 -25.64 -24.91
CA THR A 554 -15.16 -25.53 -24.33
C THR A 554 -15.13 -24.75 -23.02
N ALA A 555 -14.18 -25.08 -22.13
CA ALA A 555 -13.99 -24.34 -20.88
C ALA A 555 -13.68 -22.85 -21.11
N LYS A 556 -12.85 -22.56 -22.13
CA LYS A 556 -12.53 -21.21 -22.53
C LYS A 556 -13.75 -20.45 -23.08
N ALA A 557 -14.53 -21.06 -23.97
CA ALA A 557 -15.72 -20.43 -24.55
C ALA A 557 -16.78 -20.10 -23.49
N VAL A 558 -17.01 -20.99 -22.53
CA VAL A 558 -17.92 -20.75 -21.40
C VAL A 558 -17.53 -19.48 -20.63
N ALA A 559 -16.24 -19.31 -20.37
CA ALA A 559 -15.76 -18.17 -19.61
C ALA A 559 -15.90 -16.85 -20.38
N THR A 560 -15.58 -16.85 -21.68
CA THR A 560 -15.75 -15.68 -22.55
C THR A 560 -17.21 -15.22 -22.61
N GLU A 561 -18.13 -16.17 -22.83
CA GLU A 561 -19.54 -15.87 -23.08
C GLU A 561 -20.28 -15.49 -21.79
N SER A 562 -19.84 -16.03 -20.66
CA SER A 562 -20.37 -15.65 -19.35
C SER A 562 -19.77 -14.35 -18.81
N GLY A 563 -18.71 -13.82 -19.45
CA GLY A 563 -18.00 -12.63 -18.98
C GLY A 563 -17.35 -12.79 -17.60
N LEU A 564 -16.99 -14.02 -17.23
CA LEU A 564 -16.44 -14.33 -15.91
C LEU A 564 -14.91 -14.33 -15.92
N ASN A 565 -14.32 -14.02 -14.78
CA ASN A 565 -12.87 -14.08 -14.60
C ASN A 565 -12.38 -15.53 -14.76
N PHE A 566 -11.45 -15.80 -15.69
CA PHE A 566 -10.98 -17.15 -15.99
C PHE A 566 -9.54 -17.35 -15.53
N ILE A 567 -9.34 -18.34 -14.66
CA ILE A 567 -8.03 -18.71 -14.12
C ILE A 567 -7.69 -20.11 -14.64
N ALA A 568 -6.79 -20.18 -15.63
CA ALA A 568 -6.33 -21.44 -16.17
C ALA A 568 -5.11 -21.94 -15.40
N VAL A 569 -5.15 -23.20 -14.94
CA VAL A 569 -4.04 -23.86 -14.28
C VAL A 569 -3.81 -25.20 -14.95
N LYS A 570 -2.61 -25.43 -15.48
CA LYS A 570 -2.26 -26.75 -16.03
C LYS A 570 -1.75 -27.64 -14.90
N GLY A 571 -2.20 -28.89 -14.85
CA GLY A 571 -1.76 -29.86 -13.85
C GLY A 571 -0.24 -30.02 -13.80
N ALA A 572 0.44 -29.96 -14.95
CA ALA A 572 1.90 -30.00 -15.02
C ALA A 572 2.59 -28.82 -14.31
N GLU A 573 2.02 -27.61 -14.36
CA GLU A 573 2.58 -26.41 -13.72
C GLU A 573 2.57 -26.51 -12.19
N LEU A 574 1.60 -27.23 -11.63
CA LEU A 574 1.50 -27.47 -10.19
C LEU A 574 2.49 -28.52 -9.69
N THR A 575 3.12 -29.31 -10.57
CA THR A 575 4.03 -30.42 -10.19
C THR A 575 5.52 -30.07 -10.18
N SER A 576 5.88 -28.79 -10.26
CA SER A 576 7.29 -28.36 -10.31
C SER A 576 8.13 -28.90 -9.12
N MET A 577 9.42 -29.16 -9.36
CA MET A 577 10.28 -30.14 -8.66
C MET A 577 10.49 -29.97 -7.14
N TYR A 578 10.00 -28.89 -6.52
CA TYR A 578 10.25 -28.57 -5.12
C TYR A 578 9.04 -28.88 -4.23
N VAL A 579 9.24 -29.82 -3.29
CA VAL A 579 8.23 -30.27 -2.32
C VAL A 579 7.83 -29.11 -1.41
N GLY A 580 6.61 -28.57 -1.60
CA GLY A 580 6.00 -27.53 -0.76
C GLY A 580 5.50 -26.29 -1.52
N GLU A 581 6.10 -25.95 -2.67
CA GLU A 581 5.65 -24.81 -3.49
C GLU A 581 4.32 -25.11 -4.19
N SER A 582 4.12 -26.35 -4.63
CA SER A 582 2.90 -26.83 -5.27
C SER A 582 1.64 -26.62 -4.42
N GLU A 583 1.69 -26.95 -3.12
CA GLU A 583 0.54 -26.75 -2.22
C GLU A 583 0.22 -25.28 -2.02
N ARG A 584 1.26 -24.44 -1.84
CA ARG A 584 1.08 -23.01 -1.66
C ARG A 584 0.47 -22.39 -2.92
N SER A 585 0.92 -22.83 -4.10
CA SER A 585 0.38 -22.41 -5.39
C SER A 585 -1.11 -22.73 -5.51
N VAL A 586 -1.54 -23.96 -5.13
CA VAL A 586 -2.96 -24.32 -5.12
C VAL A 586 -3.77 -23.41 -4.19
N ARG A 587 -3.34 -23.22 -2.94
CA ARG A 587 -4.04 -22.31 -1.99
C ARG A 587 -4.11 -20.89 -2.52
N GLU A 588 -3.04 -20.43 -3.16
CA GLU A 588 -2.97 -19.10 -3.74
C GLU A 588 -3.94 -18.94 -4.91
N VAL A 589 -4.04 -19.91 -5.81
CA VAL A 589 -5.03 -19.92 -6.90
C VAL A 589 -6.46 -19.80 -6.35
N PHE A 590 -6.82 -20.59 -5.35
CA PHE A 590 -8.15 -20.51 -4.72
C PHE A 590 -8.38 -19.20 -3.95
N ARG A 591 -7.34 -18.64 -3.33
CA ARG A 591 -7.40 -17.32 -2.68
C ARG A 591 -7.66 -16.22 -3.72
N LYS A 592 -6.94 -16.22 -4.83
CA LYS A 592 -7.12 -15.21 -5.90
C LYS A 592 -8.46 -15.38 -6.60
N ALA A 593 -8.91 -16.61 -6.84
CA ALA A 593 -10.23 -16.88 -7.41
C ALA A 593 -11.36 -16.33 -6.54
N ARG A 594 -11.26 -16.50 -5.21
CA ARG A 594 -12.20 -15.90 -4.24
C ARG A 594 -12.18 -14.37 -4.27
N ALA A 595 -10.99 -13.77 -4.36
CA ALA A 595 -10.86 -12.31 -4.47
C ALA A 595 -11.39 -11.76 -5.81
N ALA A 596 -11.35 -12.57 -6.88
CA ALA A 596 -11.84 -12.23 -8.20
C ALA A 596 -13.27 -12.74 -8.48
N ALA A 597 -14.04 -13.11 -7.46
CA ALA A 597 -15.41 -13.63 -7.66
C ALA A 597 -16.33 -12.54 -8.26
N PRO A 598 -17.14 -12.86 -9.29
CA PRO A 598 -17.39 -14.18 -9.85
C PRO A 598 -16.29 -14.69 -10.80
N SER A 599 -15.79 -15.90 -10.57
CA SER A 599 -14.66 -16.48 -11.32
C SER A 599 -14.80 -17.97 -11.61
N ILE A 600 -14.11 -18.42 -12.66
CA ILE A 600 -13.95 -19.81 -13.06
C ILE A 600 -12.49 -20.21 -12.89
N ILE A 601 -12.24 -21.28 -12.13
CA ILE A 601 -10.93 -21.94 -12.06
C ILE A 601 -10.97 -23.13 -13.02
N PHE A 602 -10.08 -23.19 -14.00
CA PHE A 602 -9.97 -24.30 -14.94
C PHE A 602 -8.68 -25.08 -14.72
N PHE A 603 -8.80 -26.33 -14.26
CA PHE A 603 -7.71 -27.29 -14.16
C PHE A 603 -7.62 -28.15 -15.41
N ASP A 604 -6.63 -27.89 -16.26
CA ASP A 604 -6.33 -28.77 -17.41
C ASP A 604 -5.44 -29.92 -16.97
N GLU A 605 -5.63 -31.11 -17.54
CA GLU A 605 -4.86 -32.32 -17.20
C GLU A 605 -4.84 -32.61 -15.69
N ILE A 606 -6.01 -32.58 -15.04
CA ILE A 606 -6.12 -32.84 -13.60
C ILE A 606 -5.63 -34.25 -13.21
N ASP A 607 -5.56 -35.17 -14.16
CA ASP A 607 -4.98 -36.51 -13.98
C ASP A 607 -3.49 -36.47 -13.61
N SER A 608 -2.75 -35.41 -13.94
CA SER A 608 -1.34 -35.28 -13.53
C SER A 608 -1.16 -35.02 -12.03
N ILE A 609 -2.17 -34.44 -11.36
CA ILE A 609 -2.15 -34.14 -9.91
C ILE A 609 -3.08 -35.06 -9.10
N GLY A 610 -4.10 -35.61 -9.75
CA GLY A 610 -5.17 -36.39 -9.14
C GLY A 610 -5.04 -37.90 -9.33
N SER A 611 -3.90 -38.41 -9.80
CA SER A 611 -3.69 -39.84 -10.03
C SER A 611 -3.66 -40.65 -8.72
N GLU A 612 -4.40 -41.75 -8.66
CA GLU A 612 -4.36 -42.71 -7.56
C GLU A 612 -3.05 -43.52 -7.63
N ARG A 613 -2.05 -43.13 -6.82
CA ARG A 613 -0.80 -43.88 -6.55
C ARG A 613 0.07 -44.20 -7.77
N ASP A 614 1.13 -43.40 -7.95
CA ASP A 614 2.33 -43.90 -8.60
C ASP A 614 3.24 -44.57 -7.55
N SER A 615 3.76 -45.76 -7.87
CA SER A 615 4.51 -46.65 -6.97
C SER A 615 5.87 -46.09 -6.50
N SER A 616 6.15 -44.81 -6.75
CA SER A 616 7.45 -44.17 -6.55
C SER A 616 7.42 -42.73 -5.98
N GLY A 617 6.28 -42.13 -5.64
CA GLY A 617 6.29 -40.71 -5.24
C GLY A 617 5.14 -40.20 -4.37
N THR A 618 5.42 -39.96 -3.08
CA THR A 618 4.57 -39.26 -2.10
C THR A 618 4.25 -37.79 -2.46
N LYS A 619 4.74 -37.28 -3.60
CA LYS A 619 4.69 -35.85 -3.95
C LYS A 619 3.32 -35.35 -4.42
N GLY A 620 2.56 -36.17 -5.16
CA GLY A 620 1.23 -35.78 -5.68
C GLY A 620 0.11 -35.79 -4.63
N LEU A 621 0.19 -36.69 -3.64
CA LEU A 621 -0.83 -36.88 -2.60
C LEU A 621 -1.06 -35.63 -1.74
N ASN A 622 0.00 -34.88 -1.44
CA ASN A 622 -0.11 -33.69 -0.61
C ASN A 622 -0.76 -32.50 -1.36
N VAL A 623 -0.57 -32.43 -2.67
CA VAL A 623 -1.22 -31.42 -3.54
C VAL A 623 -2.70 -31.75 -3.70
N LEU A 624 -3.02 -33.02 -3.96
CA LEU A 624 -4.40 -33.50 -4.06
C LEU A 624 -5.19 -33.26 -2.77
N THR A 625 -4.64 -33.64 -1.62
CA THR A 625 -5.30 -33.39 -0.32
C THR A 625 -5.50 -31.90 -0.06
N THR A 626 -4.56 -31.04 -0.47
CA THR A 626 -4.74 -29.59 -0.39
C THR A 626 -5.85 -29.09 -1.32
N LEU A 627 -5.91 -29.56 -2.57
CA LEU A 627 -6.99 -29.25 -3.50
C LEU A 627 -8.36 -29.64 -2.93
N LEU A 628 -8.46 -30.85 -2.36
CA LEU A 628 -9.68 -31.34 -1.72
C LEU A 628 -10.09 -30.47 -0.51
N ASN A 629 -9.13 -30.07 0.32
CA ASN A 629 -9.39 -29.19 1.47
C ASN A 629 -9.85 -27.80 1.05
N GLU A 630 -9.33 -27.24 -0.05
CA GLU A 630 -9.78 -25.94 -0.58
C GLU A 630 -11.17 -26.03 -1.22
N MET A 631 -11.52 -27.16 -1.88
CA MET A 631 -12.87 -27.40 -2.41
C MET A 631 -13.92 -27.64 -1.31
N ASP A 632 -13.54 -28.37 -0.25
CA ASP A 632 -14.40 -28.69 0.90
C ASP A 632 -14.46 -27.57 1.95
N GLY A 633 -13.65 -26.51 1.78
CA GLY A 633 -13.35 -25.50 2.80
C GLY A 633 -14.56 -24.92 3.54
N ILE A 634 -14.31 -24.45 4.77
CA ILE A 634 -15.32 -23.90 5.70
C ILE A 634 -16.00 -22.64 5.14
N GLU A 635 -15.29 -21.89 4.29
CA GLU A 635 -15.88 -20.81 3.50
C GLU A 635 -16.47 -21.40 2.22
N SER A 636 -17.80 -21.39 2.09
CA SER A 636 -18.45 -21.74 0.83
C SER A 636 -17.88 -20.87 -0.29
N LEU A 637 -17.34 -21.48 -1.34
CA LEU A 637 -16.93 -20.87 -2.61
C LEU A 637 -18.14 -20.15 -3.27
N LYS A 638 -18.53 -18.99 -2.74
CA LYS A 638 -19.63 -18.20 -3.28
C LYS A 638 -19.15 -17.51 -4.55
N GLY A 639 -19.72 -17.88 -5.68
CA GLY A 639 -19.40 -17.30 -6.98
C GLY A 639 -18.08 -17.79 -7.59
N VAL A 640 -17.50 -18.89 -7.10
CA VAL A 640 -16.33 -19.53 -7.72
C VAL A 640 -16.72 -20.90 -8.24
N LEU A 641 -16.58 -21.12 -9.54
CA LEU A 641 -16.85 -22.40 -10.20
C LEU A 641 -15.54 -23.11 -10.55
N VAL A 642 -15.41 -24.37 -10.18
CA VAL A 642 -14.23 -25.19 -10.51
C VAL A 642 -14.52 -26.08 -11.71
N LEU A 643 -13.87 -25.82 -12.84
CA LEU A 643 -13.87 -26.69 -14.01
C LEU A 643 -12.58 -27.51 -14.03
N ALA A 644 -12.67 -28.78 -14.37
CA ALA A 644 -11.50 -29.61 -14.59
C ALA A 644 -11.63 -30.42 -15.88
N ALA A 645 -10.51 -30.72 -16.54
CA ALA A 645 -10.49 -31.58 -17.72
C ALA A 645 -9.51 -32.75 -17.51
N THR A 646 -9.95 -33.95 -17.89
CA THR A 646 -9.12 -35.17 -17.88
C THR A 646 -9.26 -35.93 -19.20
N ASN A 647 -8.17 -36.56 -19.63
CA ASN A 647 -8.17 -37.54 -20.72
C ASN A 647 -8.30 -38.97 -20.19
N LYS A 648 -7.95 -39.21 -18.93
CA LYS A 648 -7.86 -40.53 -18.27
C LYS A 648 -8.66 -40.54 -16.97
N PRO A 649 -9.99 -40.59 -17.05
CA PRO A 649 -10.83 -40.59 -15.87
C PRO A 649 -10.64 -41.83 -14.98
N GLU A 650 -10.13 -42.94 -15.52
CA GLU A 650 -9.83 -44.17 -14.79
C GLU A 650 -8.67 -44.06 -13.80
N VAL A 651 -7.77 -43.09 -13.99
CA VAL A 651 -6.59 -42.86 -13.13
C VAL A 651 -6.92 -41.92 -11.96
N LEU A 652 -8.03 -41.19 -12.04
CA LEU A 652 -8.40 -40.18 -11.04
C LEU A 652 -8.81 -40.80 -9.70
N ASP A 653 -8.37 -40.18 -8.62
CA ASP A 653 -8.78 -40.53 -7.26
C ASP A 653 -10.31 -40.39 -7.11
N PRO A 654 -11.03 -41.45 -6.68
CA PRO A 654 -12.47 -41.41 -6.42
C PRO A 654 -12.91 -40.34 -5.42
N ALA A 655 -11.98 -39.83 -4.59
CA ALA A 655 -12.24 -38.72 -3.68
C ALA A 655 -12.70 -37.46 -4.43
N LEU A 656 -12.16 -37.16 -5.62
CA LEU A 656 -12.53 -35.97 -6.41
C LEU A 656 -13.98 -36.04 -6.90
N LEU A 657 -14.49 -37.24 -7.15
CA LEU A 657 -15.83 -37.50 -7.71
C LEU A 657 -16.95 -37.53 -6.66
N ARG A 658 -16.62 -37.28 -5.38
CA ARG A 658 -17.63 -37.31 -4.31
C ARG A 658 -18.55 -36.08 -4.39
N PRO A 659 -19.85 -36.24 -4.05
CA PRO A 659 -20.77 -35.11 -3.95
C PRO A 659 -20.23 -34.01 -3.01
N GLY A 660 -20.34 -32.76 -3.45
CA GLY A 660 -19.76 -31.57 -2.83
C GLY A 660 -18.46 -31.07 -3.48
N ARG A 661 -17.91 -31.80 -4.45
CA ARG A 661 -16.67 -31.49 -5.19
C ARG A 661 -16.94 -31.39 -6.69
N PHE A 662 -16.63 -32.42 -7.48
CA PHE A 662 -17.05 -32.51 -8.88
C PHE A 662 -18.41 -33.19 -8.98
N ASP A 663 -19.46 -32.38 -8.82
CA ASP A 663 -20.85 -32.84 -8.82
C ASP A 663 -21.37 -33.17 -10.22
N SER A 664 -20.83 -32.48 -11.24
CA SER A 664 -21.28 -32.60 -12.63
C SER A 664 -20.19 -33.22 -13.49
N LEU A 665 -20.48 -34.39 -14.06
CA LEU A 665 -19.58 -35.12 -14.94
C LEU A 665 -20.08 -34.98 -16.38
N ILE A 666 -19.33 -34.25 -17.21
CA ILE A 666 -19.71 -34.00 -18.60
C ILE A 666 -18.78 -34.80 -19.53
N TYR A 667 -19.38 -35.77 -20.23
CA TYR A 667 -18.69 -36.51 -21.27
C TYR A 667 -18.63 -35.68 -22.55
N ILE A 668 -17.42 -35.47 -23.06
CA ILE A 668 -17.20 -34.84 -24.36
C ILE A 668 -16.89 -35.94 -25.36
N SER A 669 -17.91 -36.35 -26.10
CA SER A 669 -17.82 -37.39 -27.12
C SER A 669 -16.99 -36.92 -28.33
N PRO A 670 -16.46 -37.86 -29.14
CA PRO A 670 -15.97 -37.55 -30.47
C PRO A 670 -17.02 -36.80 -31.32
N PRO A 671 -16.60 -35.95 -32.26
CA PRO A 671 -17.53 -35.15 -33.05
C PRO A 671 -18.38 -36.03 -33.98
N SER A 672 -19.70 -35.84 -33.93
CA SER A 672 -20.66 -36.43 -34.88
C SER A 672 -20.45 -35.90 -36.30
N GLN A 673 -21.07 -36.51 -37.31
CA GLN A 673 -20.97 -36.04 -38.70
C GLN A 673 -21.35 -34.56 -38.86
N SER A 674 -22.43 -34.11 -38.19
CA SER A 674 -22.85 -32.72 -38.21
C SER A 674 -21.82 -31.80 -37.52
N ALA A 675 -21.23 -32.25 -36.42
CA ALA A 675 -20.15 -31.54 -35.72
C ALA A 675 -18.89 -31.40 -36.60
N ARG A 676 -18.50 -32.47 -37.29
CA ARG A 676 -17.34 -32.46 -38.20
C ARG A 676 -17.53 -31.50 -39.36
N LYS A 677 -18.74 -31.48 -39.96
CA LYS A 677 -19.10 -30.50 -41.00
C LYS A 677 -18.92 -29.06 -40.50
N GLU A 678 -19.37 -28.79 -39.28
CA GLU A 678 -19.24 -27.46 -38.65
C GLU A 678 -17.78 -27.10 -38.37
N ILE A 679 -16.98 -28.03 -37.81
CA ILE A 679 -15.54 -27.84 -37.57
C ILE A 679 -14.80 -27.55 -38.89
N LEU A 680 -15.09 -28.32 -39.94
CA LEU A 680 -14.52 -28.11 -41.27
C LEU A 680 -14.88 -26.72 -41.78
N ARG A 681 -16.15 -26.33 -41.70
CA ARG A 681 -16.63 -25.02 -42.15
C ARG A 681 -15.97 -23.85 -41.40
N ILE A 682 -15.86 -23.95 -40.07
CA ILE A 682 -15.19 -22.93 -39.25
C ILE A 682 -13.74 -22.78 -39.70
N ARG A 683 -13.05 -23.91 -39.95
CA ARG A 683 -11.63 -23.88 -40.30
C ARG A 683 -11.38 -23.45 -41.75
N THR A 684 -12.28 -23.77 -42.67
CA THR A 684 -12.17 -23.40 -44.08
C THR A 684 -12.72 -22.02 -44.41
N ASN A 685 -13.42 -21.35 -43.49
CA ASN A 685 -13.99 -20.01 -43.73
C ASN A 685 -12.96 -18.96 -44.17
N ASN A 686 -11.71 -19.08 -43.71
CA ASN A 686 -10.60 -18.17 -44.05
C ASN A 686 -9.63 -18.76 -45.10
N VAL A 687 -9.98 -19.89 -45.72
CA VAL A 687 -9.13 -20.59 -46.69
C VAL A 687 -9.80 -20.50 -48.06
N PRO A 688 -9.07 -20.08 -49.12
CA PRO A 688 -9.60 -20.11 -50.48
C PRO A 688 -9.75 -21.57 -50.93
N LEU A 689 -10.99 -22.07 -50.95
CA LEU A 689 -11.33 -23.39 -51.46
C LEU A 689 -11.61 -23.34 -52.96
N ALA A 690 -11.23 -24.39 -53.68
CA ALA A 690 -11.64 -24.60 -55.07
C ALA A 690 -13.05 -25.21 -55.13
N ASP A 691 -13.72 -25.04 -56.28
CA ASP A 691 -15.12 -25.44 -56.46
C ASP A 691 -15.32 -26.97 -56.45
N ASP A 692 -14.22 -27.73 -56.47
CA ASP A 692 -14.17 -29.20 -56.38
C ASP A 692 -14.22 -29.73 -54.94
N VAL A 693 -14.14 -28.87 -53.92
CA VAL A 693 -14.15 -29.27 -52.51
C VAL A 693 -15.56 -29.20 -51.92
N ASP A 694 -16.15 -30.37 -51.65
CA ASP A 694 -17.40 -30.48 -50.91
C ASP A 694 -17.14 -30.80 -49.42
N ILE A 695 -17.60 -29.91 -48.55
CA ILE A 695 -17.47 -30.05 -47.09
C ILE A 695 -18.32 -31.22 -46.57
N ASP A 696 -19.44 -31.52 -47.21
CA ASP A 696 -20.32 -32.63 -46.82
C ASP A 696 -19.65 -33.99 -47.06
N ASP A 697 -19.01 -34.17 -48.23
CA ASP A 697 -18.20 -35.36 -48.53
C ASP A 697 -17.03 -35.53 -47.55
N LEU A 698 -16.32 -34.43 -47.26
CA LEU A 698 -15.23 -34.45 -46.29
C LEU A 698 -15.68 -34.84 -44.87
N ALA A 699 -16.87 -34.41 -44.44
CA ALA A 699 -17.43 -34.76 -43.13
C ALA A 699 -17.76 -36.27 -43.00
N VAL A 700 -18.14 -36.92 -44.11
CA VAL A 700 -18.34 -38.38 -44.18
C VAL A 700 -17.00 -39.11 -44.11
N ARG A 701 -16.01 -38.65 -44.88
CA ARG A 701 -14.69 -39.29 -44.99
C ARG A 701 -13.82 -39.14 -43.74
N THR A 702 -14.10 -38.11 -42.93
CA THR A 702 -13.42 -37.83 -41.65
C THR A 702 -14.08 -38.54 -40.45
N ASP A 703 -14.80 -39.64 -40.68
CA ASP A 703 -15.35 -40.43 -39.58
C ASP A 703 -14.26 -41.08 -38.70
N GLY A 704 -14.45 -40.98 -37.38
CA GLY A 704 -13.49 -41.44 -36.37
C GLY A 704 -12.31 -40.51 -36.09
N PHE A 705 -12.22 -39.34 -36.73
CA PHE A 705 -11.20 -38.33 -36.40
C PHE A 705 -11.69 -37.37 -35.30
N SER A 706 -10.76 -36.95 -34.44
CA SER A 706 -10.98 -35.92 -33.42
C SER A 706 -11.05 -34.52 -34.02
N GLY A 707 -11.61 -33.56 -33.28
CA GLY A 707 -11.66 -32.16 -33.73
C GLY A 707 -10.27 -31.58 -34.02
N ALA A 708 -9.27 -31.90 -33.19
CA ALA A 708 -7.89 -31.47 -33.41
C ALA A 708 -7.28 -32.09 -34.68
N GLU A 709 -7.56 -33.37 -34.97
CA GLU A 709 -7.08 -34.05 -36.17
C GLU A 709 -7.74 -33.49 -37.44
N ILE A 710 -9.03 -33.15 -37.40
CA ILE A 710 -9.72 -32.51 -38.53
C ILE A 710 -9.08 -31.15 -38.86
N VAL A 711 -8.74 -30.37 -37.83
CA VAL A 711 -8.02 -29.11 -38.00
C VAL A 711 -6.61 -29.35 -38.58
N GLU A 712 -5.92 -30.41 -38.14
CA GLU A 712 -4.63 -30.81 -38.68
C GLU A 712 -4.72 -31.27 -40.15
N ILE A 713 -5.77 -32.00 -40.53
CA ILE A 713 -6.06 -32.39 -41.92
C ILE A 713 -6.22 -31.14 -42.80
N CYS A 714 -7.01 -30.15 -42.35
CA CYS A 714 -7.17 -28.89 -43.08
C CYS A 714 -5.83 -28.15 -43.24
N LEU A 715 -5.02 -28.12 -42.18
CA LEU A 715 -3.69 -27.49 -42.21
C LEU A 715 -2.73 -28.23 -43.17
N ASN A 716 -2.76 -29.56 -43.17
CA ASN A 716 -1.93 -30.38 -44.05
C ASN A 716 -2.37 -30.23 -45.52
N ALA A 717 -3.66 -30.11 -45.80
CA ALA A 717 -4.16 -29.76 -47.13
C ALA A 717 -3.64 -28.38 -47.58
N CYS A 718 -3.69 -27.37 -46.71
CA CYS A 718 -3.11 -26.05 -47.01
C CYS A 718 -1.59 -26.12 -47.25
N ARG A 719 -0.87 -26.95 -46.49
CA ARG A 719 0.57 -27.19 -46.69
C ARG A 719 0.85 -27.91 -48.01
N ALA A 720 0.01 -28.86 -48.41
CA ALA A 720 0.13 -29.54 -49.70
C ALA A 720 -0.07 -28.55 -50.86
N ALA A 721 -1.10 -27.71 -50.79
CA ALA A 721 -1.34 -26.62 -51.73
C ALA A 721 -0.14 -25.65 -51.80
N MET A 722 0.44 -25.29 -50.64
CA MET A 722 1.63 -24.43 -50.59
C MET A 722 2.86 -25.09 -51.20
N ARG A 723 3.07 -26.40 -51.01
CA ARG A 723 4.17 -27.15 -51.65
C ARG A 723 4.04 -27.15 -53.17
N ARG A 724 2.83 -27.38 -53.68
CA ARG A 724 2.50 -27.26 -55.11
C ARG A 724 2.86 -25.87 -55.63
N ARG A 725 2.49 -24.82 -54.90
CA ARG A 725 2.83 -23.43 -55.24
C ARG A 725 4.35 -23.18 -55.27
N VAL A 726 5.10 -23.62 -54.25
CA VAL A 726 6.57 -23.42 -54.22
C VAL A 726 7.25 -24.12 -55.38
N ALA A 727 6.79 -25.32 -55.75
CA ALA A 727 7.31 -26.04 -56.91
C ALA A 727 7.06 -25.29 -58.23
N ILE A 728 5.90 -24.66 -58.39
CA ILE A 728 5.55 -23.87 -59.58
C ILE A 728 6.38 -22.58 -59.65
N VAL A 729 6.48 -21.83 -58.54
CA VAL A 729 7.26 -20.59 -58.47
C VAL A 729 8.75 -20.83 -58.75
N THR A 730 9.27 -21.99 -58.34
CA THR A 730 10.67 -22.36 -58.62
C THR A 730 10.87 -22.76 -60.09
N SER A 731 9.80 -23.06 -60.83
CA SER A 731 9.84 -23.60 -62.20
C SER A 731 9.46 -22.60 -63.30
N ASN A 732 8.82 -21.44 -63.01
CA ASN A 732 8.46 -20.41 -64.00
C ASN A 732 8.19 -19.00 -63.39
N ASP A 733 8.54 -17.93 -64.13
CA ASP A 733 8.50 -16.48 -63.76
C ASP A 733 7.15 -15.75 -63.99
N ASN A 734 6.06 -16.44 -64.36
CA ASN A 734 4.80 -15.76 -64.73
C ASN A 734 3.85 -15.59 -63.53
N ALA A 735 3.62 -14.32 -63.15
CA ALA A 735 2.86 -13.94 -61.96
C ALA A 735 1.32 -13.99 -62.09
N SER A 736 0.77 -14.13 -63.30
CA SER A 736 -0.67 -13.95 -63.56
C SER A 736 -1.54 -15.20 -63.33
N ASP A 737 -0.98 -16.41 -63.36
CA ASP A 737 -1.72 -17.68 -63.16
C ASP A 737 -1.73 -18.12 -61.68
N ILE A 738 -1.15 -17.31 -60.79
CA ILE A 738 -0.93 -17.68 -59.39
C ILE A 738 -2.23 -17.60 -58.59
N GLU A 739 -3.14 -16.68 -58.90
CA GLU A 739 -4.37 -16.44 -58.10
C GLU A 739 -5.44 -17.54 -58.25
N GLU A 740 -5.65 -18.09 -59.45
CA GLU A 740 -6.58 -19.22 -59.63
C GLU A 740 -6.00 -20.52 -59.05
N GLN A 741 -4.67 -20.67 -59.06
CA GLN A 741 -3.97 -21.83 -58.49
C GLN A 741 -3.67 -21.71 -56.98
N MET A 742 -4.04 -20.59 -56.34
CA MET A 742 -3.92 -20.36 -54.90
C MET A 742 -4.98 -21.12 -54.07
N LYS A 743 -6.00 -21.69 -54.71
CA LYS A 743 -7.08 -22.41 -54.03
C LYS A 743 -6.65 -23.83 -53.63
N VAL A 744 -7.11 -24.27 -52.47
CA VAL A 744 -6.94 -25.64 -51.98
C VAL A 744 -7.91 -26.54 -52.73
N SER A 745 -7.39 -27.56 -53.43
CA SER A 745 -8.18 -28.50 -54.22
C SER A 745 -8.50 -29.78 -53.46
N LYS A 746 -9.37 -30.62 -54.03
CA LYS A 746 -9.71 -31.93 -53.48
C LYS A 746 -8.50 -32.86 -53.36
N ASP A 747 -7.59 -32.83 -54.33
CA ASP A 747 -6.36 -33.63 -54.33
C ASP A 747 -5.48 -33.30 -53.10
N ASP A 748 -5.41 -32.03 -52.71
CA ASP A 748 -4.65 -31.59 -51.53
C ASP A 748 -5.25 -32.19 -50.23
N PHE A 749 -6.59 -32.29 -50.14
CA PHE A 749 -7.27 -32.98 -49.05
C PHE A 749 -7.10 -34.50 -49.09
N ASP A 750 -7.05 -35.11 -50.28
CA ASP A 750 -6.82 -36.55 -50.43
C ASP A 750 -5.41 -36.94 -49.97
N ILE A 751 -4.39 -36.13 -50.29
CA ILE A 751 -3.02 -36.28 -49.77
C ILE A 751 -3.02 -36.16 -48.24
N ALA A 752 -3.72 -35.17 -47.70
CA ALA A 752 -3.80 -34.96 -46.25
C ALA A 752 -4.49 -36.13 -45.53
N LEU A 753 -5.60 -36.65 -46.07
CA LEU A 753 -6.34 -37.78 -45.52
C LEU A 753 -5.52 -39.08 -45.57
N SER A 754 -4.74 -39.31 -46.64
CA SER A 754 -3.88 -40.49 -46.74
C SER A 754 -2.74 -40.50 -45.70
N THR A 755 -2.33 -39.32 -45.24
CA THR A 755 -1.26 -39.16 -44.25
C THR A 755 -1.79 -39.16 -42.80
N ALA A 756 -3.09 -38.91 -42.62
CA ALA A 756 -3.70 -38.76 -41.31
C ALA A 756 -3.92 -40.13 -40.62
N VAL A 757 -3.50 -40.22 -39.35
CA VAL A 757 -3.70 -41.41 -38.51
C VAL A 757 -4.87 -41.16 -37.56
N ARG A 758 -5.81 -42.12 -37.49
CA ARG A 758 -6.91 -42.11 -36.53
C ARG A 758 -6.38 -42.49 -35.15
N ARG A 759 -6.42 -41.57 -34.18
CA ARG A 759 -5.98 -41.88 -32.79
C ARG A 759 -7.12 -42.32 -31.89
N ILE A 760 -8.37 -42.01 -32.23
CA ILE A 760 -9.54 -42.47 -31.48
C ILE A 760 -9.95 -43.85 -32.00
N THR A 761 -9.84 -44.87 -31.17
CA THR A 761 -10.37 -46.21 -31.46
C THR A 761 -11.77 -46.39 -30.88
N PRO A 762 -12.65 -47.18 -31.51
CA PRO A 762 -13.97 -47.50 -30.98
C PRO A 762 -13.93 -48.07 -29.55
N GLU A 763 -12.92 -48.91 -29.28
CA GLU A 763 -12.66 -49.51 -27.96
C GLU A 763 -12.40 -48.44 -26.87
N MET A 764 -11.71 -47.35 -27.19
CA MET A 764 -11.50 -46.25 -26.24
C MET A 764 -12.82 -45.56 -25.90
N THR A 765 -13.66 -45.29 -26.91
CA THR A 765 -15.00 -44.69 -26.71
C THR A 765 -15.89 -45.56 -25.83
N GLU A 766 -15.94 -46.86 -26.09
CA GLU A 766 -16.67 -47.83 -25.25
C GLU A 766 -16.13 -47.85 -23.82
N GLY A 767 -14.81 -47.71 -23.64
CA GLY A 767 -14.18 -47.58 -22.33
C GLY A 767 -14.68 -46.38 -21.53
N TYR A 768 -14.81 -45.21 -22.16
CA TYR A 768 -15.33 -44.00 -21.51
C TYR A 768 -16.82 -44.13 -21.16
N GLU A 769 -17.63 -44.73 -22.04
CA GLU A 769 -19.05 -44.99 -21.79
C GLU A 769 -19.24 -46.00 -20.65
N HIS A 770 -18.44 -47.07 -20.64
CA HIS A 770 -18.47 -48.07 -19.57
C HIS A 770 -18.05 -47.47 -18.22
N TRP A 771 -17.04 -46.60 -18.21
CA TRP A 771 -16.62 -45.89 -17.01
C TRP A 771 -17.74 -45.00 -16.46
N ARG A 772 -18.41 -44.23 -17.33
CA ARG A 772 -19.60 -43.42 -16.96
C ARG A 772 -20.70 -44.31 -16.38
N ASP A 773 -21.06 -45.37 -17.07
CA ASP A 773 -22.14 -46.26 -16.65
C ASP A 773 -21.82 -46.95 -15.31
N GLY A 774 -20.56 -47.29 -15.08
CA GLY A 774 -20.04 -47.84 -13.83
C GLY A 774 -20.12 -46.89 -12.63
N LEU A 775 -20.07 -45.57 -12.85
CA LEU A 775 -20.29 -44.57 -11.82
C LEU A 775 -21.77 -44.46 -11.42
N THR A 776 -22.67 -44.44 -12.41
CA THR A 776 -24.13 -44.42 -12.18
C THR A 776 -24.65 -45.66 -11.46
N LYS A 777 -23.92 -46.79 -11.49
CA LYS A 777 -24.27 -48.02 -10.74
C LYS A 777 -23.69 -48.05 -9.32
N LYS A 778 -22.71 -47.19 -9.00
CA LYS A 778 -22.04 -47.13 -7.70
C LYS A 778 -22.58 -46.00 -6.79
N LEU A 779 -23.18 -44.97 -7.38
CA LEU A 779 -24.07 -44.00 -6.73
C LEU A 779 -25.45 -44.63 -6.52
#